data_AF-A0A2I0A5P7-F1
#
_entry.id   AF-A0A2I0A5P7-F1
#
_cell.length_a   1.000
_cell.length_b   1.000
_cell.length_c   1.000
_cell.angle_alpha   90.00
_cell.angle_beta   90.00
_cell.angle_gamma   90.00
#
_symmetry.space_group_name_H-M   'P 1'
#
loop_
_entity.id
_entity.type
_entity.pdbx_description
1 polymer ?
#
loop_
_entity_poly.entity_id
_entity_poly.type
_entity_poly.pdbx_seq_one_letter_code
_entity_poly.pdbx_strand_id
1 'polypeptide(L)'
;MMVEYLMEMKDLINEMPVQDPPNELFCAVDLMWTKFGTSVHHVHDVALIPYDRVESFISGECSNAECPTRFHIERGRKRKRGSLKEYKSDEYLQYRLYWCSFGPENYGEGGTILPSRRYRLNTRNRAARPQSMRGCTCHFAIKRLYVRPSVALVIYYERRHVNKSGFVCHGPLDKDAIGPQAKRIPYICSEIQQQTMSLIYLGLPEENVLQTHMEGVQRYCGSDARVSSLASQYVQKLGMIIKRSTHELDLDDQASIRMWVEKNKKSMFFYQDSSDTDPFILGIQTEWQLHQTIRFSHHSLLACDSSFGIRKLKYPLYTLLAFDSRQHALPIAWVITRSITKQDVSKWMKALADRVRTVDSCWRIIGFIIDDPALELQPIRDIFSCPVLFSIWRIRRSWFRNVVRKCSNIEVQREIFKRLGKIIYSIWQGMDYMIVLEELLQDFVDQTGFIMYFTSCWLPKIEMWLSTLENLPLASQESAGAIEGYHIKLKLRIYEDAQLDSLERVDWLVHKLTTEIHSSYWLDLYADESGTYPTIKEDYISSTSWHRALQIPDDAVKFHDKDHNIALVESQKDRNQTNIVSNPGSEFAFCDCSWSMKGNLCKHVIKVNMVLEDKEDSPPSLSYRAFERLLLDLWRKPMDDSIELDQSMAWATQMKEKIQRLVEITTSNDIAAVTSKLPLQWLGRKGRTFVGKPSNTPALLPCSISKNNTHKKNFTKKKNRKRKMLRNL
;
A
#
# COMPACT_ATOMS: atom_id res chain seq x y z
N MET A 1 -35.58 -13.80 -54.39
CA MET A 1 -34.26 -13.80 -53.72
C MET A 1 -33.98 -12.59 -52.82
N MET A 2 -34.58 -11.41 -53.01
CA MET A 2 -34.35 -10.25 -52.12
C MET A 2 -35.31 -10.17 -50.91
N VAL A 3 -36.34 -11.03 -50.88
CA VAL A 3 -37.40 -11.04 -49.85
C VAL A 3 -37.13 -12.07 -48.74
N GLU A 4 -36.39 -13.14 -49.03
CA GLU A 4 -36.02 -14.17 -48.03
C GLU A 4 -34.85 -13.75 -47.12
N TYR A 5 -34.11 -12.69 -47.46
CA TYR A 5 -33.02 -12.18 -46.61
C TYR A 5 -33.51 -11.16 -45.55
N LEU A 6 -34.79 -10.79 -45.57
CA LEU A 6 -35.41 -9.88 -44.60
C LEU A 6 -36.04 -10.61 -43.40
N MET A 7 -35.96 -11.94 -43.37
CA MET A 7 -36.82 -12.80 -42.52
C MET A 7 -36.37 -12.99 -41.06
N GLU A 8 -35.40 -12.21 -40.56
CA GLU A 8 -34.99 -12.23 -39.14
C GLU A 8 -34.74 -10.83 -38.54
N MET A 9 -35.47 -9.81 -38.99
CA MET A 9 -35.48 -8.51 -38.31
C MET A 9 -36.45 -8.60 -37.11
N LYS A 10 -35.94 -8.73 -35.88
CA LYS A 10 -36.78 -8.65 -34.68
C LYS A 10 -37.17 -7.20 -34.40
N ASP A 11 -38.46 -6.91 -34.48
CA ASP A 11 -39.01 -5.56 -34.29
C ASP A 11 -39.10 -5.10 -32.82
N LEU A 12 -38.82 -5.96 -31.82
CA LEU A 12 -38.97 -5.62 -30.39
C LEU A 12 -37.79 -6.08 -29.51
N ILE A 13 -37.02 -5.11 -28.98
CA ILE A 13 -36.03 -5.32 -27.89
C ILE A 13 -36.66 -5.96 -26.65
N ASN A 14 -37.96 -5.77 -26.44
CA ASN A 14 -38.69 -6.33 -25.30
C ASN A 14 -38.70 -7.86 -25.28
N GLU A 15 -38.54 -8.52 -26.44
CA GLU A 15 -38.56 -9.98 -26.59
C GLU A 15 -37.16 -10.61 -26.52
N MET A 16 -36.11 -9.80 -26.41
CA MET A 16 -34.74 -10.30 -26.30
C MET A 16 -34.47 -10.84 -24.89
N PRO A 17 -33.79 -12.00 -24.77
CA PRO A 17 -33.37 -12.51 -23.46
C PRO A 17 -32.27 -11.63 -22.87
N VAL A 18 -32.37 -11.36 -21.57
CA VAL A 18 -31.28 -10.76 -20.80
C VAL A 18 -30.28 -11.85 -20.46
N GLN A 19 -29.02 -11.63 -20.81
CA GLN A 19 -27.94 -12.59 -20.68
C GLN A 19 -27.05 -12.19 -19.51
N ASP A 20 -26.75 -13.14 -18.64
CA ASP A 20 -25.94 -12.93 -17.44
C ASP A 20 -24.88 -14.05 -17.35
N PRO A 21 -23.75 -13.90 -18.06
CA PRO A 21 -22.69 -14.92 -18.04
C PRO A 21 -22.15 -15.16 -16.61
N PRO A 22 -21.84 -16.42 -16.25
CA PRO A 22 -21.46 -16.78 -14.88
C PRO A 22 -20.04 -16.33 -14.49
N ASN A 23 -19.19 -15.99 -15.45
CA ASN A 23 -17.81 -15.57 -15.21
C ASN A 23 -17.76 -14.18 -14.54
N GLU A 24 -16.80 -13.93 -13.65
CA GLU A 24 -16.64 -12.63 -12.97
C GLU A 24 -16.44 -11.48 -13.97
N LEU A 25 -15.66 -11.74 -15.02
CA LEU A 25 -15.49 -10.90 -16.20
C LEU A 25 -15.97 -11.66 -17.44
N PHE A 26 -16.62 -10.97 -18.37
CA PHE A 26 -17.09 -11.53 -19.63
C PHE A 26 -17.02 -10.47 -20.72
N CYS A 27 -16.98 -10.87 -21.98
CA CYS A 27 -16.89 -9.96 -23.12
C CYS A 27 -17.90 -10.33 -24.21
N ALA A 28 -17.78 -9.74 -25.39
CA ALA A 28 -18.71 -9.89 -26.49
C ALA A 28 -18.77 -11.31 -27.02
N VAL A 29 -17.72 -12.12 -26.86
CA VAL A 29 -17.73 -13.53 -27.29
C VAL A 29 -18.61 -14.40 -26.38
N ASP A 30 -18.85 -13.96 -25.15
CA ASP A 30 -19.66 -14.66 -24.15
C ASP A 30 -21.16 -14.32 -24.27
N LEU A 31 -21.53 -13.45 -25.22
CA LEU A 31 -22.90 -13.01 -25.45
C LEU A 31 -23.41 -13.50 -26.82
N MET A 32 -24.68 -13.88 -26.86
CA MET A 32 -25.43 -14.09 -28.09
C MET A 32 -25.96 -12.74 -28.60
N TRP A 33 -25.68 -12.45 -29.87
CA TRP A 33 -26.01 -11.16 -30.48
C TRP A 33 -27.21 -11.29 -31.41
N THR A 34 -28.09 -10.30 -31.35
CA THR A 34 -29.24 -10.19 -32.26
C THR A 34 -29.04 -8.97 -33.15
N LYS A 35 -29.38 -9.08 -34.44
CA LYS A 35 -29.38 -7.94 -35.35
C LYS A 35 -30.61 -7.06 -35.11
N PHE A 36 -30.40 -5.77 -34.87
CA PHE A 36 -31.47 -4.79 -34.62
C PHE A 36 -31.23 -3.53 -35.44
N GLY A 37 -32.25 -3.06 -36.17
CA GLY A 37 -32.13 -1.86 -36.99
C GLY A 37 -33.47 -1.26 -37.40
N THR A 38 -33.52 0.06 -37.55
CA THR A 38 -34.73 0.81 -37.97
C THR A 38 -34.86 0.98 -39.49
N SER A 39 -33.87 0.52 -40.27
CA SER A 39 -33.87 0.51 -41.74
C SER A 39 -32.79 -0.46 -42.26
N VAL A 40 -32.88 -0.85 -43.54
CA VAL A 40 -31.94 -1.78 -44.22
C VAL A 40 -30.47 -1.36 -44.11
N HIS A 41 -30.19 -0.07 -43.88
CA HIS A 41 -28.84 0.49 -43.79
C HIS A 41 -28.30 0.72 -42.36
N HIS A 42 -29.08 0.43 -41.32
CA HIS A 42 -28.71 0.69 -39.92
C HIS A 42 -29.00 -0.52 -39.01
N VAL A 43 -28.46 -1.67 -39.38
CA VAL A 43 -28.55 -2.90 -38.60
C VAL A 43 -27.29 -3.03 -37.73
N HIS A 44 -27.48 -3.09 -36.41
CA HIS A 44 -26.41 -3.23 -35.43
C HIS A 44 -26.58 -4.51 -34.61
N ASP A 45 -25.46 -5.05 -34.15
CA ASP A 45 -25.48 -6.17 -33.21
C ASP A 45 -25.81 -5.65 -31.82
N VAL A 46 -26.84 -6.24 -31.22
CA VAL A 46 -27.29 -5.87 -29.88
C VAL A 46 -27.42 -7.07 -28.96
N ALA A 47 -27.18 -6.83 -27.67
CA ALA A 47 -27.39 -7.79 -26.59
C ALA A 47 -27.93 -7.08 -25.34
N LEU A 48 -28.69 -7.80 -24.51
CA LEU A 48 -29.18 -7.32 -23.23
C LEU A 48 -28.41 -7.97 -22.10
N ILE A 49 -27.92 -7.17 -21.16
CA ILE A 49 -27.25 -7.64 -19.93
C ILE A 49 -27.82 -6.92 -18.71
N PRO A 50 -27.68 -7.47 -17.49
CA PRO A 50 -27.94 -6.73 -16.26
C PRO A 50 -27.09 -5.45 -16.18
N TYR A 51 -27.69 -4.33 -15.76
CA TYR A 51 -27.00 -3.03 -15.75
C TYR A 51 -25.84 -2.97 -14.73
N ASP A 52 -25.95 -3.71 -13.63
CA ASP A 52 -24.89 -3.89 -12.62
C ASP A 52 -23.68 -4.68 -13.16
N ARG A 53 -23.88 -5.53 -14.18
CA ARG A 53 -22.82 -6.30 -14.85
C ARG A 53 -22.13 -5.54 -15.99
N VAL A 54 -22.48 -4.27 -16.23
CA VAL A 54 -21.87 -3.45 -17.30
C VAL A 54 -20.37 -3.25 -17.10
N GLU A 55 -19.89 -3.03 -15.87
CA GLU A 55 -18.46 -2.84 -15.61
C GLU A 55 -17.69 -4.16 -15.78
N SER A 56 -18.29 -5.31 -15.43
CA SER A 56 -17.74 -6.64 -15.73
C SER A 56 -17.60 -6.88 -17.23
N PHE A 57 -18.59 -6.45 -18.03
CA PHE A 57 -18.53 -6.52 -19.49
C PHE A 57 -17.41 -5.65 -20.07
N ILE A 58 -17.33 -4.38 -19.65
CA ILE A 58 -16.32 -3.44 -20.13
C ILE A 58 -14.91 -3.92 -19.75
N SER A 59 -14.74 -4.42 -18.53
CA SER A 59 -13.45 -4.94 -18.06
C SER A 59 -13.05 -6.21 -18.82
N GLY A 60 -14.00 -7.11 -19.11
CA GLY A 60 -13.74 -8.26 -19.97
C GLY A 60 -13.35 -7.89 -21.39
N GLU A 61 -14.00 -6.88 -21.98
CA GLU A 61 -13.61 -6.31 -23.28
C GLU A 61 -12.21 -5.66 -23.26
N CYS A 62 -11.85 -5.00 -22.15
CA CYS A 62 -10.51 -4.42 -21.99
C CYS A 62 -9.42 -5.49 -21.89
N SER A 63 -9.75 -6.65 -21.31
CA SER A 63 -8.84 -7.77 -21.06
C SER A 63 -8.72 -8.75 -22.23
N ASN A 64 -9.19 -8.41 -23.43
CA ASN A 64 -9.07 -9.25 -24.62
C ASN A 64 -7.59 -9.51 -24.96
N ALA A 65 -7.17 -10.79 -24.96
CA ALA A 65 -5.78 -11.19 -25.20
C ALA A 65 -5.27 -10.83 -26.61
N GLU A 66 -6.15 -10.82 -27.62
CA GLU A 66 -5.76 -10.52 -29.01
C GLU A 66 -5.54 -9.02 -29.24
N CYS A 67 -6.25 -8.17 -28.49
CA CYS A 67 -6.26 -6.71 -28.65
C CYS A 67 -6.50 -6.02 -27.31
N PRO A 68 -5.56 -6.10 -26.34
CA PRO A 68 -5.75 -5.52 -25.01
C PRO A 68 -5.83 -4.00 -25.12
N THR A 69 -6.86 -3.42 -24.50
CA THR A 69 -7.10 -1.98 -24.57
C THR A 69 -7.86 -1.47 -23.35
N ARG A 70 -8.07 -0.16 -23.28
CA ARG A 70 -9.09 0.43 -22.40
C ARG A 70 -10.16 1.09 -23.26
N PHE A 71 -11.41 1.03 -22.83
CA PHE A 71 -12.50 1.74 -23.47
C PHE A 71 -12.84 3.02 -22.72
N HIS A 72 -12.72 4.17 -23.39
CA HIS A 72 -13.09 5.47 -22.82
C HIS A 72 -14.47 5.90 -23.29
N ILE A 73 -15.14 6.73 -22.50
CA ILE A 73 -16.45 7.27 -22.86
C ILE A 73 -16.23 8.46 -23.80
N GLU A 74 -16.52 8.27 -25.10
CA GLU A 74 -16.47 9.31 -26.11
C GLU A 74 -17.67 10.27 -26.00
N ARG A 75 -18.84 9.73 -25.66
CA ARG A 75 -20.08 10.52 -25.55
C ARG A 75 -20.97 9.98 -24.46
N GLY A 76 -21.40 10.85 -23.53
CA GLY A 76 -22.38 10.53 -22.50
C GLY A 76 -23.64 11.38 -22.62
N ARG A 77 -24.81 10.77 -22.46
CA ARG A 77 -26.11 11.47 -22.33
C ARG A 77 -26.90 10.86 -21.18
N LYS A 78 -27.58 11.69 -20.39
CA LYS A 78 -28.46 11.27 -19.30
C LYS A 78 -29.82 11.95 -19.44
N ARG A 79 -30.89 11.22 -19.12
CA ARG A 79 -32.26 11.73 -19.05
C ARG A 79 -32.82 11.49 -17.66
N LYS A 80 -33.69 12.40 -17.19
CA LYS A 80 -34.46 12.20 -15.95
C LYS A 80 -35.60 11.21 -16.21
N ARG A 81 -35.94 10.38 -15.22
CA ARG A 81 -37.10 9.49 -15.28
C ARG A 81 -38.39 10.32 -15.29
N GLY A 82 -39.36 9.94 -16.13
CA GLY A 82 -40.61 10.69 -16.35
C GLY A 82 -40.54 11.85 -17.35
N SER A 83 -39.37 12.12 -17.96
CA SER A 83 -39.20 13.21 -18.94
C SER A 83 -39.81 13.01 -20.32
N LEU A 84 -40.25 11.79 -20.67
CA LEU A 84 -40.78 11.45 -21.99
C LEU A 84 -42.25 11.05 -21.88
N LYS A 85 -43.10 11.66 -22.71
CA LYS A 85 -44.54 11.35 -22.79
C LYS A 85 -44.82 10.09 -23.62
N GLU A 86 -44.05 9.91 -24.69
CA GLU A 86 -44.04 8.71 -25.54
C GLU A 86 -42.57 8.33 -25.81
N TYR A 87 -42.26 7.02 -25.85
CA TYR A 87 -40.89 6.53 -26.04
C TYR A 87 -40.88 5.14 -26.68
N LYS A 88 -39.80 4.86 -27.45
CA LYS A 88 -39.54 3.55 -28.07
C LYS A 88 -38.93 2.57 -27.07
N SER A 89 -38.93 1.27 -27.41
CA SER A 89 -38.36 0.22 -26.55
C SER A 89 -36.85 0.34 -26.32
N ASP A 90 -36.12 1.00 -27.24
CA ASP A 90 -34.68 1.22 -27.17
C ASP A 90 -34.28 2.58 -26.55
N GLU A 91 -35.26 3.33 -26.04
CA GLU A 91 -35.00 4.64 -25.43
C GLU A 91 -34.22 4.48 -24.12
N TYR A 92 -33.38 5.48 -23.80
CA TYR A 92 -32.40 5.38 -22.72
C TYR A 92 -32.66 6.36 -21.57
N LEU A 93 -32.40 5.90 -20.34
CA LEU A 93 -32.15 6.79 -19.20
C LEU A 93 -30.71 7.30 -19.21
N GLN A 94 -29.78 6.43 -19.62
CA GLN A 94 -28.37 6.78 -19.74
C GLN A 94 -27.81 6.12 -20.99
N TYR A 95 -27.11 6.91 -21.79
CA TYR A 95 -26.39 6.47 -22.97
C TYR A 95 -24.91 6.80 -22.79
N ARG A 96 -24.04 5.83 -23.02
CA ARG A 96 -22.59 6.02 -23.08
C ARG A 96 -22.06 5.34 -24.33
N LEU A 97 -21.36 6.10 -25.16
CA LEU A 97 -20.58 5.59 -26.28
C LEU A 97 -19.16 5.35 -25.80
N TYR A 98 -18.71 4.11 -25.89
CA TYR A 98 -17.37 3.68 -25.53
C TYR A 98 -16.54 3.48 -26.78
N TRP A 99 -15.35 4.05 -26.80
CA TRP A 99 -14.39 3.89 -27.88
C TRP A 99 -13.11 3.27 -27.34
N CYS A 100 -12.46 2.44 -28.15
CA CYS A 100 -11.11 1.99 -27.85
C CYS A 100 -10.18 3.21 -27.63
N SER A 101 -9.21 3.09 -26.70
CA SER A 101 -8.28 4.17 -26.34
C SER A 101 -7.49 4.75 -27.51
N PHE A 102 -7.34 4.00 -28.60
CA PHE A 102 -6.69 4.47 -29.83
C PHE A 102 -7.57 5.40 -30.69
N GLY A 103 -8.87 5.52 -30.38
CA GLY A 103 -9.81 6.50 -30.94
C GLY A 103 -10.07 6.39 -32.45
N PRO A 104 -11.08 7.08 -33.03
CA PRO A 104 -11.31 7.06 -34.48
C PRO A 104 -10.21 7.78 -35.29
N GLU A 105 -9.99 7.39 -36.55
CA GLU A 105 -9.16 8.15 -37.50
C GLU A 105 -9.81 9.50 -37.85
N ASN A 106 -9.17 10.60 -37.42
CA ASN A 106 -9.59 11.97 -37.75
C ASN A 106 -8.72 12.55 -38.87
N TYR A 107 -9.27 12.56 -40.10
CA TYR A 107 -8.75 13.41 -41.18
C TYR A 107 -9.40 14.79 -41.02
N GLY A 108 -8.62 15.82 -40.68
CA GLY A 108 -9.10 17.20 -40.81
C GLY A 108 -9.32 17.54 -42.29
N GLU A 109 -10.24 18.46 -42.58
CA GLU A 109 -10.36 19.10 -43.89
C GLU A 109 -9.01 19.74 -44.25
N GLY A 110 -8.21 19.07 -45.08
CA GLY A 110 -6.84 19.49 -45.39
C GLY A 110 -5.78 18.38 -45.36
N GLY A 111 -6.14 17.12 -45.08
CA GLY A 111 -5.25 15.97 -45.32
C GLY A 111 -4.04 15.85 -44.39
N THR A 112 -3.94 16.69 -43.36
CA THR A 112 -2.99 16.52 -42.26
C THR A 112 -3.68 15.82 -41.09
N ILE A 113 -2.98 14.86 -40.49
CA ILE A 113 -3.49 14.08 -39.37
C ILE A 113 -3.51 14.97 -38.12
N LEU A 114 -4.71 15.33 -37.66
CA LEU A 114 -4.89 16.05 -36.40
C LEU A 114 -5.00 15.04 -35.25
N PRO A 115 -4.38 15.31 -34.09
CA PRO A 115 -4.54 14.45 -32.91
C PRO A 115 -6.01 14.41 -32.50
N SER A 116 -6.53 13.20 -32.20
CA SER A 116 -7.81 13.06 -31.51
C SER A 116 -7.77 13.84 -30.19
N ARG A 117 -8.89 14.47 -29.85
CA ARG A 117 -9.01 15.65 -28.97
C ARG A 117 -8.36 15.49 -27.57
N ARG A 118 -7.81 16.62 -27.09
CA ARG A 118 -7.55 17.05 -25.69
C ARG A 118 -7.33 15.96 -24.61
N TYR A 119 -6.41 15.03 -24.86
CA TYR A 119 -5.55 14.52 -23.80
C TYR A 119 -4.13 14.61 -24.34
N ARG A 120 -3.32 15.54 -23.82
CA ARG A 120 -1.89 15.58 -24.17
C ARG A 120 -1.26 14.31 -23.62
N LEU A 121 -1.17 13.26 -24.44
CA LEU A 121 -0.24 12.16 -24.21
C LEU A 121 1.16 12.77 -24.15
N ASN A 122 1.78 12.65 -22.99
CA ASN A 122 3.05 13.28 -22.65
C ASN A 122 4.18 12.60 -23.47
N THR A 123 4.66 13.27 -24.53
CA THR A 123 5.57 12.76 -25.57
C THR A 123 7.04 12.58 -25.11
N ARG A 124 7.28 12.19 -23.86
CA ARG A 124 8.61 11.80 -23.35
C ARG A 124 8.80 10.30 -23.08
N ASN A 125 7.75 9.48 -23.22
CA ASN A 125 7.90 8.03 -23.30
C ASN A 125 8.14 7.64 -24.77
N ARG A 126 9.21 6.90 -25.07
CA ARG A 126 9.46 6.30 -26.40
C ARG A 126 8.48 5.15 -26.74
N ALA A 127 7.26 5.21 -26.22
CA ALA A 127 6.12 4.35 -26.56
C ALA A 127 4.92 5.15 -27.08
N ALA A 128 5.08 6.45 -27.34
CA ALA A 128 4.16 7.18 -28.19
C ALA A 128 5.00 7.90 -29.24
N ARG A 129 5.02 7.40 -30.48
CA ARG A 129 5.43 8.21 -31.62
C ARG A 129 4.32 8.33 -32.66
N PRO A 130 4.24 9.49 -33.32
CA PRO A 130 3.04 10.00 -34.00
C PRO A 130 2.90 9.49 -35.46
N GLN A 131 3.59 8.41 -35.83
CA GLN A 131 3.66 7.93 -37.21
C GLN A 131 2.74 6.74 -37.51
N SER A 132 2.06 6.17 -36.51
CA SER A 132 0.96 5.20 -36.72
C SER A 132 -0.37 5.74 -36.17
N MET A 133 -0.76 6.95 -36.60
CA MET A 133 -2.11 7.47 -36.32
C MET A 133 -3.15 6.80 -37.22
N ARG A 134 -3.25 5.46 -37.12
CA ARG A 134 -4.23 4.66 -37.86
C ARG A 134 -5.58 4.59 -37.16
N GLY A 135 -5.75 5.16 -35.98
CA GLY A 135 -6.99 5.05 -35.20
C GLY A 135 -7.47 3.60 -35.03
N CYS A 136 -8.61 3.44 -34.40
CA CYS A 136 -9.30 2.18 -34.17
C CYS A 136 -10.77 2.42 -34.43
N THR A 137 -11.37 1.53 -35.20
CA THR A 137 -12.81 1.52 -35.47
C THR A 137 -13.59 0.79 -34.39
N CYS A 138 -12.96 0.09 -33.43
CA CYS A 138 -13.66 -0.62 -32.37
C CYS A 138 -14.36 0.34 -31.40
N HIS A 139 -15.69 0.23 -31.36
CA HIS A 139 -16.54 1.00 -30.46
C HIS A 139 -17.91 0.35 -30.28
N PHE A 140 -18.51 0.60 -29.12
CA PHE A 140 -19.83 0.13 -28.75
C PHE A 140 -20.54 1.16 -27.87
N ALA A 141 -21.86 1.12 -27.83
CA ALA A 141 -22.65 1.93 -26.92
C ALA A 141 -23.35 1.06 -25.88
N ILE A 142 -23.52 1.64 -24.70
CA ILE A 142 -24.34 1.07 -23.64
C ILE A 142 -25.49 2.02 -23.35
N LYS A 143 -26.71 1.51 -23.52
CA LYS A 143 -27.95 2.18 -23.15
C LYS A 143 -28.54 1.52 -21.91
N ARG A 144 -28.60 2.24 -20.80
CA ARG A 144 -29.49 1.87 -19.69
C ARG A 144 -30.92 2.16 -20.13
N LEU A 145 -31.73 1.12 -20.29
CA LEU A 145 -33.06 1.24 -20.88
C LEU A 145 -34.01 2.08 -20.02
N TYR A 146 -34.84 2.88 -20.67
CA TYR A 146 -35.79 3.76 -19.99
C TYR A 146 -36.93 3.00 -19.32
N VAL A 147 -37.46 2.00 -20.03
CA VAL A 147 -38.55 1.14 -19.56
C VAL A 147 -38.08 0.14 -18.51
N ARG A 148 -36.85 -0.38 -18.66
CA ARG A 148 -36.25 -1.42 -17.80
C ARG A 148 -34.91 -0.95 -17.23
N PRO A 149 -34.88 -0.10 -16.18
CA PRO A 149 -33.64 0.52 -15.68
C PRO A 149 -32.63 -0.45 -15.07
N SER A 150 -33.02 -1.70 -14.77
CA SER A 150 -32.12 -2.77 -14.32
C SER A 150 -31.38 -3.47 -15.46
N VAL A 151 -31.68 -3.13 -16.72
CA VAL A 151 -31.13 -3.77 -17.91
C VAL A 151 -30.37 -2.75 -18.74
N ALA A 152 -29.22 -3.17 -19.26
CA ALA A 152 -28.44 -2.45 -20.24
C ALA A 152 -28.56 -3.12 -21.61
N LEU A 153 -28.80 -2.31 -22.64
CA LEU A 153 -28.68 -2.69 -24.03
C LEU A 153 -27.28 -2.31 -24.50
N VAL A 154 -26.48 -3.31 -24.85
CA VAL A 154 -25.18 -3.16 -25.49
C VAL A 154 -25.40 -3.15 -27.00
N ILE A 155 -24.85 -2.16 -27.69
CA ILE A 155 -24.92 -1.99 -29.13
C ILE A 155 -23.48 -1.97 -29.64
N TYR A 156 -23.05 -3.04 -30.30
CA TYR A 156 -21.71 -3.10 -30.89
C TYR A 156 -21.77 -2.59 -32.33
N TYR A 157 -21.00 -1.54 -32.61
CA TYR A 157 -20.95 -0.96 -33.96
C TYR A 157 -19.86 -1.61 -34.80
N GLU A 158 -18.69 -1.82 -34.19
CA GLU A 158 -17.57 -2.55 -34.80
C GLU A 158 -16.75 -3.17 -33.67
N ARG A 159 -16.51 -4.48 -33.78
CA ARG A 159 -15.78 -5.28 -32.77
C ARG A 159 -14.30 -5.40 -33.09
N ARG A 160 -13.95 -5.30 -34.37
CA ARG A 160 -12.59 -5.52 -34.83
C ARG A 160 -11.75 -4.31 -34.47
N HIS A 161 -10.60 -4.56 -33.88
CA HIS A 161 -9.61 -3.53 -33.59
C HIS A 161 -8.81 -3.23 -34.85
N VAL A 162 -9.47 -2.60 -35.83
CA VAL A 162 -8.88 -2.25 -37.12
C VAL A 162 -9.02 -0.76 -37.44
N ASN A 163 -8.19 -0.22 -38.31
CA ASN A 163 -8.38 1.12 -38.87
C ASN A 163 -9.43 1.14 -39.99
N LYS A 164 -9.73 2.32 -40.59
CA LYS A 164 -10.70 2.40 -41.69
C LYS A 164 -10.26 1.61 -42.92
N SER A 165 -8.96 1.41 -43.09
CA SER A 165 -8.36 0.59 -44.15
C SER A 165 -8.36 -0.91 -43.85
N GLY A 166 -8.93 -1.36 -42.71
CA GLY A 166 -9.08 -2.78 -42.35
C GLY A 166 -7.84 -3.44 -41.74
N PHE A 167 -6.78 -2.70 -41.45
CA PHE A 167 -5.58 -3.21 -40.78
C PHE A 167 -5.74 -3.19 -39.26
N VAL A 168 -5.23 -4.20 -38.58
CA VAL A 168 -5.20 -4.26 -37.11
C VAL A 168 -4.48 -3.02 -36.56
N CYS A 169 -5.01 -2.43 -35.49
CA CYS A 169 -4.57 -1.13 -34.98
C CYS A 169 -3.74 -1.16 -33.68
N HIS A 170 -3.79 -2.25 -32.92
CA HIS A 170 -2.94 -2.57 -31.77
C HIS A 170 -3.15 -4.04 -31.35
N GLY A 171 -2.34 -4.52 -30.40
CA GLY A 171 -2.36 -5.89 -29.94
C GLY A 171 -1.34 -6.78 -30.66
N PRO A 172 -1.14 -8.03 -30.20
CA PRO A 172 -0.14 -8.95 -30.76
C PRO A 172 -0.24 -9.19 -32.27
N LEU A 173 -1.42 -8.96 -32.87
CA LEU A 173 -1.70 -9.18 -34.29
C LEU A 173 -1.43 -7.95 -35.19
N ASP A 174 -1.16 -6.77 -34.61
CA ASP A 174 -0.82 -5.58 -35.39
C ASP A 174 0.65 -5.61 -35.85
N LYS A 175 0.81 -5.91 -37.15
CA LYS A 175 2.10 -5.97 -37.85
C LYS A 175 2.86 -4.64 -37.89
N ASP A 176 2.18 -3.52 -37.59
CA ASP A 176 2.71 -2.16 -37.57
C ASP A 176 2.76 -1.54 -36.16
N ALA A 177 2.01 -2.06 -35.17
CA ALA A 177 2.28 -1.83 -33.73
C ALA A 177 3.66 -2.37 -33.35
N ILE A 178 4.08 -3.41 -34.07
CA ILE A 178 5.48 -3.74 -34.27
C ILE A 178 5.98 -2.80 -35.38
N GLY A 179 6.41 -1.58 -35.02
CA GLY A 179 6.84 -0.56 -35.98
C GLY A 179 7.78 -1.04 -37.11
N PRO A 180 8.01 -0.24 -38.16
CA PRO A 180 8.78 -0.67 -39.34
C PRO A 180 10.28 -0.93 -39.09
N GLN A 181 10.75 -0.74 -37.85
CA GLN A 181 12.04 -1.24 -37.35
C GLN A 181 11.90 -2.30 -36.23
N ALA A 182 10.70 -2.54 -35.70
CA ALA A 182 10.36 -3.50 -34.67
C ALA A 182 10.02 -4.91 -35.20
N LYS A 183 9.93 -5.13 -36.52
CA LYS A 183 10.00 -6.51 -37.09
C LYS A 183 11.24 -7.29 -36.60
N ARG A 184 12.19 -6.56 -36.00
CA ARG A 184 13.38 -7.06 -35.37
C ARG A 184 13.51 -6.64 -33.90
N ILE A 185 12.51 -6.25 -33.10
CA ILE A 185 12.67 -6.08 -31.62
C ILE A 185 11.32 -6.35 -30.91
N PRO A 186 11.19 -7.36 -30.02
CA PRO A 186 9.96 -7.61 -29.27
C PRO A 186 9.64 -6.48 -28.28
N TYR A 187 8.35 -6.17 -28.11
CA TYR A 187 7.88 -5.20 -27.12
C TYR A 187 8.07 -5.77 -25.71
N ILE A 188 8.94 -5.14 -24.93
CA ILE A 188 9.20 -5.49 -23.53
C ILE A 188 8.26 -4.64 -22.66
N CYS A 189 7.39 -5.26 -21.86
CA CYS A 189 6.47 -4.54 -20.97
C CYS A 189 7.22 -3.78 -19.85
N SER A 190 6.60 -2.73 -19.29
CA SER A 190 7.24 -1.85 -18.30
C SER A 190 7.79 -2.58 -17.07
N GLU A 191 7.15 -3.68 -16.68
CA GLU A 191 7.59 -4.51 -15.56
C GLU A 191 8.91 -5.23 -15.87
N ILE A 192 9.05 -5.87 -17.03
CA ILE A 192 10.31 -6.50 -17.47
C ILE A 192 11.40 -5.43 -17.70
N GLN A 193 11.04 -4.24 -18.19
CA GLN A 193 11.99 -3.13 -18.32
C GLN A 193 12.50 -2.70 -16.94
N GLN A 194 11.60 -2.50 -15.97
CA GLN A 194 11.95 -2.11 -14.62
C GLN A 194 12.73 -3.22 -13.90
N GLN A 195 12.39 -4.49 -14.10
CA GLN A 195 13.15 -5.64 -13.62
C GLN A 195 14.59 -5.58 -14.16
N THR A 196 14.74 -5.45 -15.47
CA THR A 196 16.06 -5.39 -16.13
C THR A 196 16.88 -4.20 -15.62
N MET A 197 16.28 -3.01 -15.55
CA MET A 197 16.95 -1.83 -14.99
C MET A 197 17.34 -2.04 -13.54
N SER A 198 16.47 -2.64 -12.72
CA SER A 198 16.73 -2.85 -11.30
C SER A 198 17.90 -3.80 -11.08
N LEU A 199 17.98 -4.90 -11.84
CA LEU A 199 19.10 -5.82 -11.75
C LEU A 199 20.42 -5.15 -12.14
N ILE A 200 20.43 -4.33 -13.20
CA ILE A 200 21.64 -3.60 -13.63
C ILE A 200 22.07 -2.57 -12.58
N TYR A 201 21.14 -1.77 -12.03
CA TYR A 201 21.46 -0.79 -10.98
C TYR A 201 21.98 -1.44 -9.71
N LEU A 202 21.56 -2.67 -9.40
CA LEU A 202 22.06 -3.42 -8.25
C LEU A 202 23.40 -4.11 -8.52
N GLY A 203 24.00 -3.91 -9.70
CA GLY A 203 25.33 -4.40 -10.05
C GLY A 203 25.37 -5.89 -10.38
N LEU A 204 24.22 -6.51 -10.71
CA LEU A 204 24.23 -7.90 -11.16
C LEU A 204 24.96 -8.03 -12.52
N PRO A 205 25.77 -9.08 -12.72
CA PRO A 205 26.50 -9.28 -13.97
C PRO A 205 25.57 -9.24 -15.19
N GLU A 206 26.00 -8.56 -16.25
CA GLU A 206 25.17 -8.37 -17.46
C GLU A 206 24.73 -9.71 -18.05
N GLU A 207 25.53 -10.77 -17.90
CA GLU A 207 25.21 -12.14 -18.32
C GLU A 207 23.99 -12.70 -17.56
N ASN A 208 23.94 -12.51 -16.24
CA ASN A 208 22.83 -12.96 -15.40
C ASN A 208 21.56 -12.15 -15.67
N VAL A 209 21.71 -10.83 -15.87
CA VAL A 209 20.62 -9.94 -16.27
C VAL A 209 20.07 -10.38 -17.62
N LEU A 210 20.94 -10.67 -18.58
CA LEU A 210 20.56 -11.11 -19.91
C LEU A 210 19.81 -12.42 -19.88
N GLN A 211 20.32 -13.42 -19.16
CA GLN A 211 19.64 -14.69 -19.00
C GLN A 211 18.23 -14.50 -18.44
N THR A 212 18.10 -13.73 -17.35
CA THR A 212 16.80 -13.49 -16.71
C THR A 212 15.84 -12.70 -17.62
N HIS A 213 16.37 -11.71 -18.34
CA HIS A 213 15.61 -10.95 -19.32
C HIS A 213 15.13 -11.83 -20.48
N MET A 214 15.98 -12.75 -20.97
CA MET A 214 15.62 -13.72 -22.00
C MET A 214 14.54 -14.69 -21.53
N GLU A 215 14.63 -15.23 -20.32
CA GLU A 215 13.59 -16.07 -19.73
C GLU A 215 12.25 -15.33 -19.66
N GLY A 216 12.28 -14.06 -19.21
CA GLY A 216 11.10 -13.19 -19.19
C GLY A 216 10.49 -13.02 -20.57
N VAL A 217 11.30 -12.67 -21.58
CA VAL A 217 10.82 -12.49 -22.97
C VAL A 217 10.33 -13.80 -23.59
N GLN A 218 11.00 -14.93 -23.34
CA GLN A 218 10.63 -16.24 -23.87
C GLN A 218 9.28 -16.73 -23.31
N ARG A 219 8.95 -16.42 -22.04
CA ARG A 219 7.62 -16.73 -21.48
C ARG A 219 6.48 -16.10 -22.28
N TYR A 220 6.69 -14.94 -22.91
CA TYR A 220 5.66 -14.22 -23.66
C TYR A 220 5.75 -14.41 -25.17
N CYS A 221 6.95 -14.61 -25.73
CA CYS A 221 7.19 -14.64 -27.18
C CYS A 221 7.61 -16.01 -27.71
N GLY A 222 7.80 -17.03 -26.86
CA GLY A 222 8.37 -18.32 -27.24
C GLY A 222 9.87 -18.24 -27.59
N SER A 223 10.44 -19.35 -28.04
CA SER A 223 11.86 -19.44 -28.40
C SER A 223 12.11 -19.05 -29.88
N ASP A 224 12.46 -17.78 -30.14
CA ASP A 224 12.96 -17.31 -31.45
C ASP A 224 14.40 -16.78 -31.31
N ALA A 225 15.33 -17.32 -32.11
CA ALA A 225 16.75 -16.93 -32.11
C ALA A 225 16.96 -15.43 -32.40
N ARG A 226 16.09 -14.81 -33.20
CA ARG A 226 16.14 -13.36 -33.44
C ARG A 226 15.79 -12.59 -32.19
N VAL A 227 14.71 -12.98 -31.49
CA VAL A 227 14.25 -12.37 -30.22
C VAL A 227 15.37 -12.39 -29.16
N SER A 228 16.10 -13.49 -29.05
CA SER A 228 17.25 -13.62 -28.15
C SER A 228 18.38 -12.61 -28.45
N SER A 229 18.72 -12.39 -29.72
CA SER A 229 19.74 -11.40 -30.12
C SER A 229 19.35 -9.97 -29.72
N LEU A 230 18.06 -9.66 -29.76
CA LEU A 230 17.53 -8.32 -29.54
C LEU A 230 17.36 -8.02 -28.06
N ALA A 231 16.97 -9.02 -27.28
CA ALA A 231 17.03 -9.03 -25.83
C ALA A 231 18.47 -8.75 -25.34
N SER A 232 19.48 -9.38 -25.98
CA SER A 232 20.89 -9.11 -25.70
C SER A 232 21.31 -7.68 -25.99
N GLN A 233 20.99 -7.16 -27.18
CA GLN A 233 21.27 -5.77 -27.53
C GLN A 233 20.57 -4.77 -26.60
N TYR A 234 19.35 -5.09 -26.14
CA TYR A 234 18.60 -4.26 -25.20
C TYR A 234 19.30 -4.17 -23.85
N VAL A 235 19.67 -5.32 -23.25
CA VAL A 235 20.36 -5.37 -21.95
C VAL A 235 21.72 -4.67 -22.04
N GLN A 236 22.52 -4.93 -23.08
CA GLN A 236 23.79 -4.25 -23.30
C GLN A 236 23.62 -2.73 -23.45
N LYS A 237 22.58 -2.29 -24.17
CA LYS A 237 22.30 -0.87 -24.33
C LYS A 237 21.87 -0.21 -23.02
N LEU A 238 21.04 -0.87 -22.23
CA LEU A 238 20.68 -0.39 -20.89
C LEU A 238 21.91 -0.34 -19.98
N GLY A 239 22.73 -1.39 -19.98
CA GLY A 239 23.99 -1.44 -19.26
C GLY A 239 24.90 -0.26 -19.63
N MET A 240 25.06 0.02 -20.92
CA MET A 240 25.81 1.19 -21.39
C MET A 240 25.19 2.52 -20.95
N ILE A 241 23.86 2.68 -21.01
CA ILE A 241 23.18 3.91 -20.57
C ILE A 241 23.40 4.13 -19.08
N ILE A 242 23.26 3.08 -18.26
CA ILE A 242 23.42 3.15 -16.81
C ILE A 242 24.88 3.44 -16.46
N LYS A 243 25.85 2.74 -17.08
CA LYS A 243 27.29 3.01 -16.91
C LYS A 243 27.70 4.43 -17.30
N ARG A 244 27.02 5.04 -18.29
CA ARG A 244 27.26 6.42 -18.74
C ARG A 244 26.40 7.45 -18.00
N SER A 245 25.43 7.03 -17.19
CA SER A 245 24.59 7.96 -16.46
C SER A 245 25.38 8.54 -15.29
N THR A 246 25.61 9.84 -15.33
CA THR A 246 26.27 10.56 -14.24
C THR A 246 25.21 11.30 -13.42
N HIS A 247 25.47 11.42 -12.13
CA HIS A 247 24.67 12.27 -11.24
C HIS A 247 25.00 13.76 -11.46
N GLU A 248 26.28 14.05 -11.72
CA GLU A 248 26.79 15.38 -12.04
C GLU A 248 26.43 15.73 -13.50
N LEU A 249 25.24 16.32 -13.68
CA LEU A 249 24.77 16.82 -14.99
C LEU A 249 25.36 18.20 -15.31
N ASP A 250 25.81 18.91 -14.27
CA ASP A 250 26.50 20.19 -14.30
C ASP A 250 27.50 20.23 -13.13
N LEU A 251 28.59 20.99 -13.27
CA LEU A 251 29.55 21.21 -12.18
C LEU A 251 28.89 21.91 -11.00
N ASP A 252 27.93 22.80 -11.25
CA ASP A 252 27.09 23.39 -10.21
C ASP A 252 25.97 22.43 -9.79
N ASP A 253 25.96 22.05 -8.51
CA ASP A 253 24.98 21.12 -7.92
C ASP A 253 23.54 21.64 -8.07
N GLN A 254 23.32 22.95 -7.92
CA GLN A 254 21.99 23.53 -8.06
C GLN A 254 21.51 23.49 -9.52
N ALA A 255 22.35 23.84 -10.49
CA ALA A 255 22.06 23.72 -11.92
C ALA A 255 21.80 22.26 -12.33
N SER A 256 22.60 21.32 -11.82
CA SER A 256 22.42 19.89 -12.05
C SER A 256 21.05 19.40 -11.57
N ILE A 257 20.63 19.83 -10.36
CA ILE A 257 19.28 19.56 -9.84
C ILE A 257 18.19 20.17 -10.72
N ARG A 258 18.32 21.44 -11.15
CA ARG A 258 17.34 22.07 -12.06
C ARG A 258 17.19 21.27 -13.36
N MET A 259 18.30 20.81 -13.93
CA MET A 259 18.29 19.95 -15.12
C MET A 259 17.63 18.60 -14.86
N TRP A 260 17.86 18.01 -13.69
CA TRP A 260 17.21 16.76 -13.28
C TRP A 260 15.70 16.94 -13.10
N VAL A 261 15.27 18.00 -12.42
CA VAL A 261 13.85 18.38 -12.20
C VAL A 261 13.13 18.54 -13.54
N GLU A 262 13.73 19.27 -14.49
CA GLU A 262 13.15 19.49 -15.82
C GLU A 262 13.01 18.20 -16.63
N LYS A 263 13.91 17.22 -16.44
CA LYS A 263 13.85 15.91 -17.07
C LYS A 263 12.84 14.97 -16.37
N ASN A 264 12.66 15.09 -15.05
CA ASN A 264 11.98 14.10 -14.21
C ASN A 264 10.68 14.61 -13.55
N LYS A 265 9.93 15.51 -14.21
CA LYS A 265 8.67 16.10 -13.70
C LYS A 265 7.63 15.09 -13.17
N LYS A 266 7.62 13.86 -13.69
CA LYS A 266 6.71 12.80 -13.23
C LYS A 266 7.15 12.13 -11.93
N SER A 267 8.43 12.20 -11.60
CA SER A 267 9.00 11.57 -10.41
C SER A 267 9.04 12.52 -9.21
N MET A 268 8.37 13.67 -9.29
CA MET A 268 8.35 14.69 -8.25
C MET A 268 6.92 15.11 -7.92
N PHE A 269 6.65 15.32 -6.63
CA PHE A 269 5.38 15.87 -6.16
C PHE A 269 5.51 17.32 -5.69
N PHE A 270 6.73 17.78 -5.39
CA PHE A 270 6.99 19.14 -4.96
C PHE A 270 8.41 19.58 -5.35
N TYR A 271 8.57 20.81 -5.79
CA TYR A 271 9.88 21.41 -6.03
C TYR A 271 9.82 22.91 -5.73
N GLN A 272 10.73 23.36 -4.88
CA GLN A 272 10.99 24.77 -4.59
C GLN A 272 12.50 24.97 -4.63
N ASP A 273 12.93 25.85 -5.52
CA ASP A 273 14.33 26.20 -5.63
C ASP A 273 14.75 27.16 -4.52
N SER A 274 16.05 27.17 -4.16
CA SER A 274 16.52 28.14 -3.16
C SER A 274 16.55 29.55 -3.74
N SER A 275 15.90 30.48 -3.03
CA SER A 275 15.97 31.92 -3.24
C SER A 275 16.42 32.62 -1.95
N ASP A 276 16.55 33.95 -1.97
CA ASP A 276 16.87 34.74 -0.77
C ASP A 276 15.81 34.61 0.34
N THR A 277 14.58 34.24 -0.04
CA THR A 277 13.42 34.17 0.87
C THR A 277 12.91 32.75 1.10
N ASP A 278 13.13 31.84 0.15
CA ASP A 278 12.58 30.49 0.16
C ASP A 278 13.70 29.43 0.23
N PRO A 279 13.61 28.46 1.15
CA PRO A 279 14.57 27.38 1.24
C PRO A 279 14.40 26.37 0.11
N PHE A 280 15.47 25.66 -0.24
CA PHE A 280 15.40 24.53 -1.16
C PHE A 280 14.54 23.40 -0.57
N ILE A 281 13.60 22.88 -1.38
CA ILE A 281 12.78 21.70 -1.07
C ILE A 281 12.57 20.88 -2.35
N LEU A 282 12.93 19.60 -2.31
CA LEU A 282 12.68 18.66 -3.39
C LEU A 282 11.93 17.43 -2.86
N GLY A 283 10.68 17.29 -3.27
CA GLY A 283 9.82 16.14 -2.97
C GLY A 283 9.78 15.15 -4.14
N ILE A 284 10.37 13.97 -3.95
CA ILE A 284 10.47 12.89 -4.93
C ILE A 284 9.42 11.83 -4.61
N GLN A 285 8.65 11.47 -5.64
CA GLN A 285 7.74 10.33 -5.62
C GLN A 285 7.61 9.83 -7.06
N THR A 286 8.20 8.67 -7.35
CA THR A 286 8.04 7.99 -8.64
C THR A 286 6.61 7.47 -8.81
N GLU A 287 6.24 7.11 -10.03
CA GLU A 287 4.93 6.48 -10.30
C GLU A 287 4.77 5.17 -9.52
N TRP A 288 5.83 4.37 -9.38
CA TRP A 288 5.80 3.17 -8.56
C TRP A 288 5.57 3.49 -7.09
N GLN A 289 6.25 4.51 -6.55
CA GLN A 289 6.06 4.95 -5.16
C GLN A 289 4.65 5.49 -4.92
N LEU A 290 4.07 6.23 -5.87
CA LEU A 290 2.68 6.69 -5.81
C LEU A 290 1.70 5.50 -5.79
N HIS A 291 1.92 4.49 -6.64
CA HIS A 291 1.10 3.27 -6.62
C HIS A 291 1.23 2.51 -5.28
N GLN A 292 2.45 2.39 -4.73
CA GLN A 292 2.65 1.78 -3.41
C GLN A 292 2.01 2.61 -2.31
N THR A 293 1.99 3.93 -2.44
CA THR A 293 1.29 4.82 -1.49
C THR A 293 -0.20 4.46 -1.48
N ILE A 294 -0.86 4.48 -2.64
CA ILE A 294 -2.30 4.17 -2.73
C ILE A 294 -2.58 2.76 -2.20
N ARG A 295 -1.75 1.79 -2.57
CA ARG A 295 -1.93 0.38 -2.22
C ARG A 295 -1.74 0.09 -0.73
N PHE A 296 -0.67 0.57 -0.12
CA PHE A 296 -0.24 0.13 1.21
C PHE A 296 -0.49 1.14 2.32
N SER A 297 -0.78 2.40 2.00
CA SER A 297 -1.11 3.41 3.02
C SER A 297 -2.60 3.68 3.16
N HIS A 298 -3.45 3.25 2.21
CA HIS A 298 -4.88 3.43 2.36
C HIS A 298 -5.41 2.60 3.54
N HIS A 299 -6.04 3.27 4.49
CA HIS A 299 -6.48 2.73 5.77
C HIS A 299 -5.37 2.02 6.57
N SER A 300 -4.12 2.48 6.40
CA SER A 300 -2.94 1.94 7.07
C SER A 300 -2.10 3.04 7.72
N LEU A 301 -1.01 2.64 8.38
CA LEU A 301 -0.05 3.55 9.01
C LEU A 301 0.98 4.04 7.98
N LEU A 302 1.37 5.30 8.11
CA LEU A 302 2.49 5.89 7.38
C LEU A 302 3.57 6.29 8.38
N ALA A 303 4.85 6.13 8.07
CA ALA A 303 5.93 6.60 8.92
C ALA A 303 6.71 7.74 8.26
N CYS A 304 7.07 8.75 9.04
CA CYS A 304 8.01 9.81 8.66
C CYS A 304 9.25 9.73 9.54
N ASP A 305 10.39 9.91 8.91
CA ASP A 305 11.69 10.01 9.56
C ASP A 305 12.45 11.18 8.95
N SER A 306 12.89 12.13 9.78
CA SER A 306 13.47 13.40 9.33
C SER A 306 14.97 13.58 9.62
N SER A 307 15.61 12.70 10.39
CA SER A 307 17.01 12.91 10.82
C SER A 307 18.08 12.25 9.94
N PHE A 308 17.70 11.57 8.86
CA PHE A 308 18.70 10.92 8.02
C PHE A 308 19.63 11.95 7.38
N GLY A 309 20.94 11.76 7.60
CA GLY A 309 21.97 12.56 6.95
C GLY A 309 22.22 13.96 7.52
N ILE A 310 21.56 14.39 8.62
CA ILE A 310 21.71 15.74 9.21
C ILE A 310 23.17 16.22 9.34
N ARG A 311 24.11 15.31 9.65
CA ARG A 311 25.54 15.64 9.86
C ARG A 311 26.46 15.23 8.72
N LYS A 312 25.92 14.62 7.66
CA LYS A 312 26.71 13.94 6.63
C LYS A 312 26.34 14.34 5.22
N LEU A 313 25.07 14.62 4.95
CA LEU A 313 24.57 15.07 3.66
C LEU A 313 24.49 16.59 3.67
N LYS A 314 24.61 17.22 2.49
CA LYS A 314 24.41 18.66 2.33
C LYS A 314 23.08 19.15 2.90
N TYR A 315 22.01 18.39 2.67
CA TYR A 315 20.69 18.63 3.26
C TYR A 315 20.14 17.33 3.87
N PRO A 316 19.38 17.42 4.99
CA PRO A 316 18.71 16.26 5.56
C PRO A 316 17.70 15.65 4.59
N LEU A 317 17.51 14.34 4.74
CA LEU A 317 16.58 13.54 3.97
C LEU A 317 15.42 13.10 4.87
N TYR A 318 14.22 13.56 4.54
CA TYR A 318 12.98 12.99 5.05
C TYR A 318 12.64 11.73 4.25
N THR A 319 12.29 10.67 4.96
CA THR A 319 11.81 9.43 4.35
C THR A 319 10.39 9.16 4.79
N LEU A 320 9.51 8.96 3.82
CA LEU A 320 8.11 8.60 4.03
C LEU A 320 7.95 7.13 3.67
N LEU A 321 7.44 6.35 4.60
CA LEU A 321 7.38 4.89 4.51
C LEU A 321 5.94 4.41 4.67
N ALA A 322 5.54 3.43 3.85
CA ALA A 322 4.34 2.62 4.08
C ALA A 322 4.76 1.20 4.47
N PHE A 323 3.86 0.45 5.08
CA PHE A 323 4.09 -0.95 5.46
C PHE A 323 3.39 -1.87 4.47
N ASP A 324 4.14 -2.81 3.89
CA ASP A 324 3.59 -3.78 2.96
C ASP A 324 2.73 -4.85 3.68
N SER A 325 2.25 -5.86 2.95
CA SER A 325 1.47 -6.96 3.53
C SER A 325 2.21 -7.78 4.59
N ARG A 326 3.53 -7.72 4.63
CA ARG A 326 4.39 -8.38 5.62
C ARG A 326 4.86 -7.44 6.72
N GLN A 327 4.40 -6.19 6.76
CA GLN A 327 4.89 -5.15 7.68
C GLN A 327 6.35 -4.72 7.43
N HIS A 328 6.89 -4.96 6.24
CA HIS A 328 8.15 -4.37 5.80
C HIS A 328 7.95 -2.92 5.37
N ALA A 329 8.90 -2.05 5.70
CA ALA A 329 8.83 -0.64 5.33
C ALA A 329 9.25 -0.42 3.86
N LEU A 330 8.37 0.22 3.08
CA LEU A 330 8.57 0.59 1.68
C LEU A 330 8.71 2.12 1.54
N PRO A 331 9.71 2.63 0.81
CA PRO A 331 9.82 4.07 0.57
C PRO A 331 8.76 4.54 -0.42
N ILE A 332 7.83 5.36 0.07
CA ILE A 332 6.73 5.92 -0.74
C ILE A 332 6.96 7.37 -1.18
N ALA A 333 7.90 8.06 -0.54
CA ALA A 333 8.38 9.37 -0.97
C ALA A 333 9.66 9.74 -0.22
N TRP A 334 10.41 10.67 -0.81
CA TRP A 334 11.58 11.30 -0.20
C TRP A 334 11.45 12.80 -0.28
N VAL A 335 11.90 13.51 0.76
CA VAL A 335 12.01 14.97 0.72
C VAL A 335 13.40 15.40 1.14
N ILE A 336 14.08 16.14 0.28
CA ILE A 336 15.38 16.74 0.58
C ILE A 336 15.13 18.22 0.80
N THR A 337 15.49 18.75 1.97
CA THR A 337 15.22 20.16 2.27
C THR A 337 16.29 20.78 3.16
N ARG A 338 16.59 22.05 2.90
CA ARG A 338 17.44 22.88 3.77
C ARG A 338 16.69 23.36 5.02
N SER A 339 15.35 23.37 4.98
CA SER A 339 14.51 23.96 6.02
C SER A 339 13.89 22.90 6.93
N ILE A 340 13.86 23.24 8.20
CA ILE A 340 13.19 22.48 9.25
C ILE A 340 12.07 23.30 9.90
N THR A 341 11.43 24.21 9.14
CA THR A 341 10.30 24.98 9.67
C THR A 341 8.97 24.23 9.50
N LYS A 342 8.04 24.42 10.44
CA LYS A 342 6.68 23.85 10.37
C LYS A 342 5.92 24.24 9.09
N GLN A 343 6.15 25.45 8.59
CA GLN A 343 5.48 25.96 7.39
C GLN A 343 5.93 25.19 6.15
N ASP A 344 7.23 24.97 6.00
CA ASP A 344 7.77 24.22 4.86
C ASP A 344 7.37 22.74 4.91
N VAL A 345 7.34 22.15 6.11
CA VAL A 345 6.79 20.80 6.33
C VAL A 345 5.33 20.72 5.88
N SER A 346 4.52 21.72 6.25
CA SER A 346 3.11 21.78 5.85
C SER A 346 2.95 21.90 4.33
N LYS A 347 3.79 22.69 3.66
CA LYS A 347 3.73 22.88 2.19
C LYS A 347 3.92 21.56 1.45
N TRP A 348 5.01 20.84 1.72
CA TRP A 348 5.28 19.61 0.98
C TRP A 348 4.36 18.46 1.41
N MET A 349 3.96 18.36 2.69
CA MET A 349 2.99 17.35 3.13
C MET A 349 1.64 17.52 2.43
N LYS A 350 1.19 18.77 2.26
CA LYS A 350 -0.04 19.09 1.53
C LYS A 350 0.10 18.70 0.05
N ALA A 351 1.21 19.04 -0.59
CA ALA A 351 1.46 18.66 -1.98
C ALA A 351 1.48 17.14 -2.20
N LEU A 352 2.06 16.39 -1.26
CA LEU A 352 2.03 14.93 -1.26
C LEU A 352 0.59 14.40 -1.18
N ALA A 353 -0.17 14.86 -0.18
CA ALA A 353 -1.54 14.44 0.02
C ALA A 353 -2.44 14.78 -1.18
N ASP A 354 -2.29 15.98 -1.74
CA ASP A 354 -3.02 16.42 -2.93
C ASP A 354 -2.68 15.55 -4.14
N ARG A 355 -1.39 15.23 -4.36
CA ARG A 355 -0.98 14.34 -5.45
C ARG A 355 -1.63 12.96 -5.33
N VAL A 356 -1.62 12.34 -4.14
CA VAL A 356 -2.25 11.03 -3.95
C VAL A 356 -3.76 11.12 -4.17
N ARG A 357 -4.43 12.13 -3.61
CA ARG A 357 -5.87 12.35 -3.74
C ARG A 357 -6.33 12.68 -5.16
N THR A 358 -5.42 13.19 -6.02
CA THR A 358 -5.73 13.38 -7.45
C THR A 358 -5.88 12.05 -8.20
N VAL A 359 -5.21 10.99 -7.73
CA VAL A 359 -5.31 9.64 -8.31
C VAL A 359 -6.42 8.84 -7.64
N ASP A 360 -6.52 8.92 -6.31
CA ASP A 360 -7.57 8.28 -5.52
C ASP A 360 -8.15 9.26 -4.49
N SER A 361 -9.33 9.81 -4.80
CA SER A 361 -10.02 10.76 -3.93
C SER A 361 -10.49 10.16 -2.59
N CYS A 362 -10.58 8.84 -2.50
CA CYS A 362 -10.98 8.14 -1.28
C CYS A 362 -9.79 7.84 -0.36
N TRP A 363 -8.56 8.12 -0.80
CA TRP A 363 -7.36 7.82 -0.04
C TRP A 363 -7.33 8.56 1.31
N ARG A 364 -7.16 7.76 2.36
CA ARG A 364 -7.10 8.15 3.78
C ARG A 364 -6.15 7.20 4.50
N ILE A 365 -5.43 7.72 5.50
CA ILE A 365 -4.56 6.95 6.40
C ILE A 365 -5.22 6.80 7.78
N ILE A 366 -4.89 5.76 8.54
CA ILE A 366 -5.42 5.59 9.92
C ILE A 366 -4.52 6.20 10.99
N GLY A 367 -3.27 6.49 10.65
CA GLY A 367 -2.34 7.11 11.58
C GLY A 367 -0.97 7.34 10.99
N PHE A 368 -0.19 8.15 11.70
CA PHE A 368 1.14 8.58 11.26
C PHE A 368 2.16 8.31 12.36
N ILE A 369 3.21 7.55 12.07
CA ILE A 369 4.34 7.32 12.98
C ILE A 369 5.39 8.41 12.73
N ILE A 370 5.81 9.08 13.77
CA ILE A 370 6.85 10.12 13.71
C ILE A 370 7.96 9.87 14.71
N ASP A 371 9.11 10.48 14.46
CA ASP A 371 10.25 10.45 15.35
C ASP A 371 10.70 11.83 15.87
N ASP A 372 10.18 12.93 15.32
CA ASP A 372 10.35 14.29 15.83
C ASP A 372 8.99 15.02 15.96
N PRO A 373 8.40 15.08 17.17
CA PRO A 373 7.12 15.74 17.43
C PRO A 373 7.18 17.25 17.26
N ALA A 374 8.37 17.87 17.33
CA ALA A 374 8.49 19.33 17.36
C ALA A 374 8.04 19.98 16.05
N LEU A 375 8.29 19.31 14.92
CA LEU A 375 8.06 19.85 13.57
C LEU A 375 6.91 19.18 12.83
N GLU A 376 6.68 17.90 13.07
CA GLU A 376 5.80 17.07 12.25
C GLU A 376 4.38 16.97 12.80
N LEU A 377 4.22 17.06 14.13
CA LEU A 377 2.94 16.77 14.80
C LEU A 377 1.78 17.65 14.32
N GLN A 378 1.99 18.98 14.28
CA GLN A 378 0.93 19.92 13.90
C GLN A 378 0.59 19.85 12.39
N PRO A 379 1.58 19.90 11.46
CA PRO A 379 1.30 19.71 10.03
C PRO A 379 0.54 18.42 9.71
N ILE A 380 0.86 17.31 10.38
CA ILE A 380 0.18 16.03 10.14
C ILE A 380 -1.29 16.10 10.55
N ARG A 381 -1.58 16.65 11.75
CA ARG A 381 -2.96 16.80 12.23
C ARG A 381 -3.79 17.69 11.31
N ASP A 382 -3.19 18.77 10.81
CA ASP A 382 -3.89 19.74 9.94
C ASP A 382 -4.18 19.18 8.53
N ILE A 383 -3.27 18.37 7.98
CA ILE A 383 -3.35 17.93 6.56
C ILE A 383 -4.01 16.55 6.39
N PHE A 384 -3.72 15.63 7.31
CA PHE A 384 -4.20 14.24 7.22
C PHE A 384 -5.35 13.97 8.19
N SER A 385 -5.52 14.79 9.24
CA SER A 385 -6.57 14.64 10.24
C SER A 385 -6.60 13.23 10.85
N CYS A 386 -5.43 12.68 11.15
CA CYS A 386 -5.26 11.34 11.69
C CYS A 386 -4.52 11.34 13.04
N PRO A 387 -4.68 10.28 13.84
CA PRO A 387 -3.83 10.02 15.01
C PRO A 387 -2.34 10.01 14.66
N VAL A 388 -1.51 10.42 15.61
CA VAL A 388 -0.05 10.45 15.47
C VAL A 388 0.56 9.57 16.55
N LEU A 389 1.36 8.59 16.13
CA LEU A 389 2.09 7.66 16.99
C LEU A 389 3.54 8.12 17.10
N PHE A 390 4.08 8.05 18.31
CA PHE A 390 5.47 8.40 18.55
C PHE A 390 6.37 7.16 18.55
N SER A 391 7.51 7.26 17.84
CA SER A 391 8.43 6.15 17.68
C SER A 391 9.67 6.29 18.56
N ILE A 392 9.80 5.43 19.58
CA ILE A 392 10.88 5.51 20.57
C ILE A 392 12.22 4.93 20.09
N TRP A 393 12.23 4.27 18.93
CA TRP A 393 13.39 3.50 18.45
C TRP A 393 14.65 4.36 18.32
N ARG A 394 14.51 5.63 17.95
CA ARG A 394 15.64 6.57 17.84
C ARG A 394 16.25 6.93 19.17
N ILE A 395 15.41 7.24 20.15
CA ILE A 395 15.84 7.54 21.52
C ILE A 395 16.62 6.33 22.04
N ARG A 396 15.98 5.16 21.97
CA ARG A 396 16.58 3.88 22.36
C ARG A 396 17.92 3.65 21.66
N ARG A 397 17.98 3.74 20.33
CA ARG A 397 19.20 3.52 19.53
C ARG A 397 20.32 4.50 19.88
N SER A 398 19.97 5.78 20.04
CA SER A 398 20.94 6.83 20.33
C SER A 398 21.54 6.67 21.73
N TRP A 399 20.70 6.42 22.73
CA TRP A 399 21.12 6.10 24.09
C TRP A 399 21.99 4.86 24.11
N PHE A 400 21.49 3.75 23.56
CA PHE A 400 22.17 2.46 23.60
C PHE A 400 23.55 2.50 22.93
N ARG A 401 23.63 3.10 21.74
CA ARG A 401 24.90 3.26 21.02
C ARG A 401 25.92 4.08 21.81
N ASN A 402 25.49 5.09 22.56
CA ASN A 402 26.39 5.91 23.35
C ASN A 402 26.78 5.24 24.67
N VAL A 403 25.90 4.47 25.29
CA VAL A 403 26.24 3.60 26.43
C VAL A 403 27.36 2.64 26.02
N VAL A 404 27.17 1.88 24.93
CA VAL A 404 28.17 0.91 24.45
C VAL A 404 29.50 1.56 24.05
N ARG A 405 29.47 2.78 23.49
CA ARG A 405 30.69 3.47 23.02
C ARG A 405 31.45 4.20 24.12
N LYS A 406 30.77 4.69 25.15
CA LYS A 406 31.33 5.63 26.14
C LYS A 406 31.55 5.00 27.51
N CYS A 407 30.96 3.82 27.77
CA CYS A 407 31.19 3.02 28.96
C CYS A 407 31.98 1.77 28.57
N SER A 408 33.01 1.38 29.32
CA SER A 408 33.87 0.23 28.99
C SER A 408 33.41 -1.09 29.63
N ASN A 409 32.78 -1.03 30.80
CA ASN A 409 32.34 -2.21 31.54
C ASN A 409 30.93 -2.66 31.10
N ILE A 410 30.78 -3.94 30.74
CA ILE A 410 29.53 -4.51 30.23
C ILE A 410 28.39 -4.53 31.25
N GLU A 411 28.68 -4.78 32.54
CA GLU A 411 27.66 -4.77 33.58
C GLU A 411 27.16 -3.36 33.86
N VAL A 412 28.09 -2.39 33.85
CA VAL A 412 27.73 -0.97 33.95
C VAL A 412 26.90 -0.53 32.74
N GLN A 413 27.25 -0.96 31.52
CA GLN A 413 26.46 -0.69 30.33
C GLN A 413 25.02 -1.24 30.45
N ARG A 414 24.86 -2.47 30.94
CA ARG A 414 23.56 -3.11 31.16
C ARG A 414 22.73 -2.33 32.16
N GLU A 415 23.30 -1.96 33.31
CA GLU A 415 22.56 -1.25 34.35
C GLU A 415 22.21 0.18 33.93
N ILE A 416 23.13 0.92 33.28
CA ILE A 416 22.82 2.25 32.73
C ILE A 416 21.66 2.17 31.74
N PHE A 417 21.70 1.20 30.81
CA PHE A 417 20.64 1.10 29.80
C PHE A 417 19.28 0.72 30.39
N LYS A 418 19.27 -0.16 31.40
CA LYS A 418 18.08 -0.48 32.20
C LYS A 418 17.55 0.76 32.94
N ARG A 419 18.44 1.53 33.56
CA ARG A 419 18.12 2.76 34.31
C ARG A 419 17.53 3.85 33.42
N LEU A 420 18.05 4.00 32.21
CA LEU A 420 17.48 4.87 31.18
C LEU A 420 16.06 4.45 30.79
N GLY A 421 15.81 3.15 30.68
CA GLY A 421 14.46 2.63 30.47
C GLY A 421 13.51 3.05 31.59
N LYS A 422 13.93 2.96 32.85
CA LYS A 422 13.10 3.36 34.01
C LYS A 422 12.63 4.82 33.95
N ILE A 423 13.41 5.73 33.38
CA ILE A 423 13.00 7.14 33.18
C ILE A 423 11.80 7.23 32.24
N ILE A 424 11.74 6.36 31.23
CA ILE A 424 10.61 6.30 30.30
C ILE A 424 9.43 5.60 30.98
N TYR A 425 9.63 4.45 31.62
CA TYR A 425 8.56 3.73 32.31
C TYR A 425 7.92 4.52 33.47
N SER A 426 8.65 5.44 34.12
CA SER A 426 8.14 6.21 35.26
C SER A 426 6.90 7.02 34.91
N ILE A 427 6.78 7.51 33.66
CA ILE A 427 5.59 8.20 33.14
C ILE A 427 4.32 7.36 33.35
N TRP A 428 4.39 6.07 33.03
CA TRP A 428 3.23 5.17 33.12
C TRP A 428 3.09 4.50 34.49
N GLN A 429 4.14 4.51 35.31
CA GLN A 429 4.11 3.99 36.68
C GLN A 429 3.68 5.04 37.71
N GLY A 430 3.50 6.31 37.30
CA GLY A 430 3.16 7.41 38.21
C GLY A 430 4.30 7.78 39.16
N MET A 431 5.54 7.43 38.79
CA MET A 431 6.74 7.76 39.56
C MET A 431 7.34 9.06 39.06
N ASP A 432 7.94 9.84 39.97
CA ASP A 432 8.67 11.04 39.60
C ASP A 432 9.96 10.66 38.83
N TYR A 433 10.02 11.02 37.55
CA TYR A 433 11.17 10.75 36.70
C TYR A 433 12.42 11.53 37.16
N MET A 434 12.26 12.64 37.88
CA MET A 434 13.37 13.44 38.38
C MET A 434 14.20 12.66 39.39
N ILE A 435 13.55 11.90 40.27
CA ILE A 435 14.23 10.99 41.20
C ILE A 435 15.03 9.96 40.41
N VAL A 436 14.40 9.36 39.38
CA VAL A 436 15.06 8.32 38.59
C VAL A 436 16.30 8.84 37.87
N LEU A 437 16.20 10.07 37.36
CA LEU A 437 17.22 10.81 36.65
C LEU A 437 18.35 11.27 37.58
N GLU A 438 18.06 11.77 38.77
CA GLU A 438 19.07 12.12 39.78
C GLU A 438 19.89 10.90 40.19
N GLU A 439 19.23 9.78 40.49
CA GLU A 439 19.90 8.50 40.77
C GLU A 439 20.81 8.09 39.59
N LEU A 440 20.36 8.21 38.33
CA LEU A 440 21.21 7.92 37.16
C LEU A 440 22.47 8.79 37.12
N LEU A 441 22.35 10.09 37.41
CA LEU A 441 23.47 11.03 37.36
C LEU A 441 24.46 10.83 38.53
N GLN A 442 23.96 10.44 39.70
CA GLN A 442 24.75 10.20 40.90
C GLN A 442 25.45 8.84 40.85
N ASP A 443 24.71 7.76 40.57
CA ASP A 443 25.21 6.38 40.61
C ASP A 443 26.28 6.11 39.56
N PHE A 444 26.26 6.83 38.43
CA PHE A 444 27.17 6.63 37.30
C PHE A 444 28.05 7.86 37.01
N VAL A 445 28.30 8.70 38.01
CA VAL A 445 29.14 9.90 37.88
C VAL A 445 30.55 9.60 37.38
N ASP A 446 31.07 8.40 37.69
CA ASP A 446 32.36 7.88 37.26
C ASP A 446 32.39 7.57 35.74
N GLN A 447 31.24 7.32 35.12
CA GLN A 447 31.06 7.12 33.68
C GLN A 447 31.00 8.47 32.93
N THR A 448 31.98 9.32 33.22
CA THR A 448 32.09 10.73 32.79
C THR A 448 31.77 10.93 31.30
N GLY A 449 32.30 10.08 30.42
CA GLY A 449 32.08 10.18 28.98
C GLY A 449 30.63 10.02 28.54
N PHE A 450 29.85 9.18 29.22
CA PHE A 450 28.41 9.00 28.98
C PHE A 450 27.61 10.11 29.65
N ILE A 451 27.90 10.42 30.92
CA ILE A 451 27.17 11.46 31.67
C ILE A 451 27.28 12.82 30.96
N MET A 452 28.47 13.25 30.56
CA MET A 452 28.66 14.50 29.80
C MET A 452 27.86 14.52 28.48
N TYR A 453 27.77 13.37 27.80
CA TYR A 453 26.95 13.25 26.60
C TYR A 453 25.47 13.38 26.92
N PHE A 454 25.00 12.69 27.95
CA PHE A 454 23.59 12.67 28.33
C PHE A 454 23.13 14.06 28.80
N THR A 455 23.91 14.71 29.66
CA THR A 455 23.62 16.05 30.18
C THR A 455 23.67 17.13 29.09
N SER A 456 24.57 17.04 28.12
CA SER A 456 24.64 18.02 27.02
C SER A 456 23.58 17.80 25.94
N CYS A 457 23.28 16.55 25.58
CA CYS A 457 22.46 16.25 24.41
C CYS A 457 20.99 15.98 24.73
N TRP A 458 20.70 15.38 25.89
CA TRP A 458 19.37 14.85 26.21
C TRP A 458 18.68 15.60 27.35
N LEU A 459 19.40 15.93 28.41
CA LEU A 459 18.83 16.61 29.57
C LEU A 459 18.06 17.89 29.20
N PRO A 460 18.53 18.77 28.29
CA PRO A 460 17.78 19.98 27.92
C PRO A 460 16.47 19.71 27.16
N LYS A 461 16.29 18.50 26.63
CA LYS A 461 15.13 18.12 25.81
C LYS A 461 14.27 17.04 26.47
N ILE A 462 14.68 16.52 27.64
CA ILE A 462 14.09 15.31 28.21
C ILE A 462 12.62 15.51 28.58
N GLU A 463 12.29 16.64 29.20
CA GLU A 463 10.92 17.00 29.58
C GLU A 463 9.98 17.04 28.37
N MET A 464 10.42 17.68 27.28
CA MET A 464 9.66 17.72 26.02
C MET A 464 9.39 16.30 25.48
N TRP A 465 10.39 15.42 25.51
CA TRP A 465 10.22 14.02 25.07
C TRP A 465 9.29 13.23 25.98
N LEU A 466 9.45 13.35 27.31
CA LEU A 466 8.59 12.65 28.27
C LEU A 466 7.15 13.14 28.17
N SER A 467 6.92 14.44 28.03
CA SER A 467 5.59 15.02 27.79
C SER A 467 4.98 14.50 26.47
N THR A 468 5.80 14.35 25.41
CA THR A 468 5.33 13.75 24.16
C THR A 468 4.92 12.29 24.35
N LEU A 469 5.75 11.51 25.06
CA LEU A 469 5.50 10.09 25.35
C LEU A 469 4.23 9.88 26.18
N GLU A 470 3.93 10.78 27.10
CA GLU A 470 2.71 10.72 27.90
C GLU A 470 1.44 10.99 27.06
N ASN A 471 1.53 11.88 26.07
CA ASN A 471 0.38 12.40 25.35
C ASN A 471 0.11 11.73 23.99
N LEU A 472 1.04 10.91 23.48
CA LEU A 472 0.90 10.24 22.18
C LEU A 472 0.94 8.71 22.33
N PRO A 473 0.14 7.97 21.54
CA PRO A 473 0.31 6.52 21.42
C PRO A 473 1.71 6.19 20.90
N LEU A 474 2.25 5.03 21.25
CA LEU A 474 3.59 4.63 20.82
C LEU A 474 3.53 3.61 19.68
N ALA A 475 4.49 3.71 18.75
CA ALA A 475 4.68 2.71 17.72
C ALA A 475 5.15 1.37 18.32
N SER A 476 4.72 0.26 17.71
CA SER A 476 5.11 -1.09 18.14
C SER A 476 6.58 -1.39 17.86
N GLN A 477 7.14 -2.41 18.52
CA GLN A 477 8.48 -2.91 18.23
C GLN A 477 8.62 -3.44 16.80
N GLU A 478 7.55 -4.00 16.22
CA GLU A 478 7.50 -4.46 14.84
C GLU A 478 7.69 -3.29 13.86
N SER A 479 6.87 -2.24 13.98
CA SER A 479 6.97 -1.05 13.13
C SER A 479 8.33 -0.36 13.31
N ALA A 480 8.83 -0.27 14.55
CA ALA A 480 10.17 0.24 14.84
C ALA A 480 11.27 -0.59 14.16
N GLY A 481 11.18 -1.91 14.19
CA GLY A 481 12.12 -2.82 13.53
C GLY A 481 12.08 -2.70 12.01
N ALA A 482 10.91 -2.47 11.43
CA ALA A 482 10.75 -2.23 10.00
C ALA A 482 11.36 -0.89 9.56
N ILE A 483 11.07 0.20 10.29
CA ILE A 483 11.66 1.52 10.05
C ILE A 483 13.18 1.47 10.21
N GLU A 484 13.69 0.80 11.26
CA GLU A 484 15.14 0.66 11.46
C GLU A 484 15.78 -0.17 10.34
N GLY A 485 15.14 -1.27 9.92
CA GLY A 485 15.59 -2.10 8.81
C GLY A 485 15.77 -1.29 7.52
N TYR A 486 14.77 -0.48 7.17
CA TYR A 486 14.83 0.44 6.04
C TYR A 486 16.03 1.39 6.16
N HIS A 487 16.20 2.04 7.30
CA HIS A 487 17.27 3.03 7.51
C HIS A 487 18.66 2.40 7.55
N ILE A 488 18.79 1.15 8.00
CA ILE A 488 20.05 0.41 7.93
C ILE A 488 20.41 0.11 6.48
N LYS A 489 19.45 -0.39 5.69
CA LYS A 489 19.66 -0.65 4.25
C LYS A 489 20.02 0.64 3.50
N LEU A 490 19.29 1.73 3.76
CA LEU A 490 19.57 3.06 3.20
C LEU A 490 20.98 3.55 3.58
N LYS A 491 21.35 3.39 4.86
CA LYS A 491 22.67 3.78 5.37
C LYS A 491 23.82 3.02 4.69
N LEU A 492 23.68 1.71 4.51
CA LEU A 492 24.69 0.88 3.85
C LEU A 492 24.90 1.36 2.42
N ARG A 493 23.82 1.45 1.64
CA ARG A 493 23.87 1.88 0.23
C ARG A 493 24.40 3.32 0.02
N ILE A 494 24.09 4.24 0.93
CA ILE A 494 24.54 5.63 0.80
C ILE A 494 25.99 5.81 1.28
N TYR A 495 26.41 5.16 2.37
CA TYR A 495 27.74 5.40 2.95
C TYR A 495 28.83 4.40 2.54
N GLU A 496 28.49 3.27 1.91
CA GLU A 496 29.49 2.33 1.37
C GLU A 496 30.18 2.89 0.11
N ASP A 497 29.44 3.62 -0.73
CA ASP A 497 29.93 4.14 -2.02
C ASP A 497 30.46 5.58 -1.97
N ALA A 498 30.44 6.21 -0.79
CA ALA A 498 30.76 7.61 -0.66
C ALA A 498 32.27 7.87 -0.69
N GLN A 499 32.77 8.44 -1.81
CA GLN A 499 33.89 9.37 -1.71
C GLN A 499 33.37 10.62 -0.98
N LEU A 500 34.11 11.13 0.02
CA LEU A 500 33.64 12.17 0.95
C LEU A 500 32.97 13.37 0.24
N ASP A 501 33.51 13.81 -0.89
CA ASP A 501 33.03 14.95 -1.67
C ASP A 501 31.63 14.75 -2.28
N SER A 502 31.22 13.50 -2.53
CA SER A 502 29.90 13.18 -3.13
C SER A 502 28.73 13.37 -2.16
N LEU A 503 28.95 13.24 -0.86
CA LEU A 503 27.91 13.44 0.16
C LEU A 503 27.48 14.92 0.29
N GLU A 504 28.34 15.82 -0.19
CA GLU A 504 28.09 17.26 -0.22
C GLU A 504 27.29 17.69 -1.46
N ARG A 505 26.96 16.79 -2.39
CA ARG A 505 26.12 17.09 -3.55
C ARG A 505 24.70 16.53 -3.43
N VAL A 506 23.71 17.36 -3.73
CA VAL A 506 22.29 16.96 -3.72
C VAL A 506 21.96 16.09 -4.93
N ASP A 507 22.53 16.39 -6.11
CA ASP A 507 22.29 15.62 -7.33
C ASP A 507 22.73 14.15 -7.22
N TRP A 508 23.85 13.91 -6.53
CA TRP A 508 24.32 12.58 -6.17
C TRP A 508 23.30 11.82 -5.31
N LEU A 509 22.78 12.46 -4.26
CA LEU A 509 21.77 11.85 -3.39
C LEU A 509 20.49 11.52 -4.17
N VAL A 510 20.01 12.47 -5.00
CA VAL A 510 18.85 12.26 -5.87
C VAL A 510 19.06 11.09 -6.82
N HIS A 511 20.24 11.00 -7.43
CA HIS A 511 20.60 9.88 -8.29
C HIS A 511 20.54 8.57 -7.51
N LYS A 512 21.26 8.44 -6.40
CA LYS A 512 21.27 7.23 -5.56
C LYS A 512 19.87 6.78 -5.12
N LEU A 513 19.03 7.72 -4.68
CA LEU A 513 17.65 7.41 -4.27
C LEU A 513 16.81 6.89 -5.44
N THR A 514 16.90 7.55 -6.60
CA THR A 514 16.03 7.25 -7.75
C THR A 514 16.52 6.11 -8.64
N THR A 515 17.78 5.70 -8.48
CA THR A 515 18.35 4.55 -9.18
C THR A 515 18.44 3.34 -8.26
N GLU A 516 19.43 3.27 -7.39
CA GLU A 516 19.77 2.08 -6.60
C GLU A 516 18.77 1.78 -5.49
N ILE A 517 18.41 2.77 -4.68
CA ILE A 517 17.48 2.57 -3.56
C ILE A 517 16.09 2.20 -4.10
N HIS A 518 15.57 2.98 -5.04
CA HIS A 518 14.31 2.67 -5.72
C HIS A 518 14.30 1.27 -6.33
N SER A 519 15.32 0.93 -7.12
CA SER A 519 15.44 -0.37 -7.77
C SER A 519 15.52 -1.53 -6.78
N SER A 520 16.20 -1.32 -5.65
CA SER A 520 16.30 -2.34 -4.62
C SER A 520 14.94 -2.67 -4.01
N TYR A 521 14.15 -1.67 -3.60
CA TYR A 521 12.83 -1.92 -3.03
C TYR A 521 11.80 -2.39 -4.06
N TRP A 522 11.92 -1.94 -5.31
CA TRP A 522 11.11 -2.47 -6.40
C TRP A 522 11.35 -3.98 -6.57
N LEU A 523 12.61 -4.40 -6.61
CA LEU A 523 12.98 -5.80 -6.83
C LEU A 523 12.63 -6.68 -5.62
N ASP A 524 12.83 -6.18 -4.40
CA ASP A 524 12.43 -6.88 -3.18
C ASP A 524 10.93 -7.22 -3.19
N LEU A 525 10.08 -6.22 -3.43
CA LEU A 525 8.63 -6.42 -3.47
C LEU A 525 8.22 -7.32 -4.63
N TYR A 526 8.81 -7.10 -5.81
CA TYR A 526 8.55 -7.95 -6.98
C TYR A 526 8.93 -9.40 -6.74
N ALA A 527 10.08 -9.68 -6.13
CA ALA A 527 10.54 -11.02 -5.80
C ALA A 527 9.58 -11.72 -4.83
N ASP A 528 9.10 -11.01 -3.81
CA ASP A 528 8.14 -11.58 -2.87
C ASP A 528 6.81 -11.94 -3.55
N GLU A 529 6.24 -11.01 -4.32
CA GLU A 529 4.92 -11.14 -4.95
C GLU A 529 4.89 -12.15 -6.10
N SER A 530 5.91 -12.12 -6.96
CA SER A 530 6.01 -13.05 -8.10
C SER A 530 6.53 -14.43 -7.71
N GLY A 531 7.11 -14.57 -6.51
CA GLY A 531 7.82 -15.78 -6.10
C GLY A 531 9.12 -16.04 -6.88
N THR A 532 9.64 -15.02 -7.58
CA THR A 532 10.91 -15.11 -8.30
C THR A 532 12.08 -14.64 -7.41
N TYR A 533 13.32 -14.95 -7.82
CA TYR A 533 14.55 -14.64 -7.07
C TYR A 533 14.52 -15.09 -5.60
N PRO A 534 14.58 -16.41 -5.32
CA PRO A 534 14.44 -16.95 -3.97
C PRO A 534 15.37 -16.29 -2.94
N THR A 535 16.63 -16.06 -3.30
CA THR A 535 17.61 -15.38 -2.42
C THR A 535 17.20 -13.94 -2.08
N ILE A 536 16.76 -13.16 -3.08
CA ILE A 536 16.32 -11.77 -2.86
C ILE A 536 15.07 -11.74 -1.98
N LYS A 537 14.13 -12.67 -2.22
CA LYS A 537 12.94 -12.84 -1.40
C LYS A 537 13.30 -13.21 0.05
N GLU A 538 14.19 -14.16 0.26
CA GLU A 538 14.66 -14.58 1.58
C GLU A 538 15.37 -13.44 2.33
N ASP A 539 16.23 -12.69 1.63
CA ASP A 539 16.90 -11.50 2.15
C ASP A 539 15.89 -10.40 2.51
N TYR A 540 14.88 -10.19 1.67
CA TYR A 540 13.81 -9.23 1.95
C TYR A 540 13.00 -9.63 3.18
N ILE A 541 12.53 -10.89 3.25
CA ILE A 541 11.78 -11.41 4.40
C ILE A 541 12.61 -11.25 5.68
N SER A 542 13.90 -11.59 5.63
CA SER A 542 14.82 -11.51 6.78
C SER A 542 15.42 -10.12 7.03
N SER A 543 15.02 -9.09 6.27
CA SER A 543 15.59 -7.74 6.38
C SER A 543 15.26 -7.04 7.70
N THR A 544 14.16 -7.41 8.36
CA THR A 544 13.76 -6.85 9.66
C THR A 544 14.24 -7.72 10.82
N SER A 545 14.49 -7.10 11.97
CA SER A 545 14.80 -7.83 13.20
C SER A 545 13.61 -8.66 13.69
N TRP A 546 12.39 -8.20 13.43
CA TRP A 546 11.14 -8.89 13.78
C TRP A 546 10.99 -10.24 13.07
N HIS A 547 11.11 -10.28 11.75
CA HIS A 547 11.02 -11.52 10.98
C HIS A 547 12.14 -12.50 11.34
N ARG A 548 13.35 -11.99 11.58
CA ARG A 548 14.47 -12.81 12.06
C ARG A 548 14.24 -13.36 13.47
N ALA A 549 13.44 -12.68 14.30
CA ALA A 549 13.07 -13.16 15.62
C ALA A 549 12.06 -14.32 15.51
N LEU A 550 11.06 -14.21 14.63
CA LEU A 550 10.08 -15.28 14.38
C LEU A 550 10.72 -16.61 13.93
N GLN A 551 11.90 -16.55 13.30
CA GLN A 551 12.65 -17.74 12.91
C GLN A 551 13.35 -18.44 14.08
N ILE A 552 13.51 -17.78 15.23
CA ILE A 552 14.11 -18.38 16.43
C ILE A 552 13.00 -19.21 17.13
N PRO A 553 13.20 -20.51 17.38
CA PRO A 553 12.26 -21.32 18.14
C PRO A 553 12.08 -20.82 19.60
N ASP A 554 10.91 -21.04 20.21
CA ASP A 554 10.66 -20.63 21.61
C ASP A 554 11.52 -21.41 22.62
N ASP A 555 11.77 -22.68 22.37
CA ASP A 555 12.60 -23.57 23.19
C ASP A 555 14.09 -23.19 23.17
N ALA A 556 14.52 -22.37 22.19
CA ALA A 556 15.85 -21.79 22.14
C ALA A 556 16.05 -20.64 23.14
N VAL A 557 14.99 -20.20 23.85
CA VAL A 557 15.05 -19.15 24.87
C VAL A 557 14.99 -19.77 26.26
N LYS A 558 16.02 -19.54 27.08
CA LYS A 558 16.10 -20.02 28.47
C LYS A 558 16.21 -18.83 29.42
N PHE A 559 15.37 -18.76 30.44
CA PHE A 559 15.43 -17.72 31.46
C PHE A 559 16.26 -18.20 32.64
N HIS A 560 17.25 -17.41 33.06
CA HIS A 560 17.98 -17.64 34.30
C HIS A 560 17.26 -16.95 35.46
N ASP A 561 17.34 -17.58 36.63
CA ASP A 561 16.84 -17.14 37.92
C ASP A 561 15.32 -17.02 38.10
N LYS A 562 14.94 -17.05 39.38
CA LYS A 562 13.59 -16.79 39.88
C LYS A 562 13.10 -15.37 39.54
N ASP A 563 14.02 -14.44 39.28
CA ASP A 563 13.73 -13.01 39.05
C ASP A 563 13.69 -12.62 37.57
N HIS A 564 13.89 -13.56 36.63
CA HIS A 564 13.79 -13.35 35.18
C HIS A 564 14.61 -12.16 34.63
N ASN A 565 15.71 -11.76 35.28
CA ASN A 565 16.50 -10.60 34.89
C ASN A 565 17.42 -10.85 33.67
N ILE A 566 17.65 -12.12 33.33
CA ILE A 566 18.54 -12.55 32.25
C ILE A 566 17.88 -13.69 31.46
N ALA A 567 17.92 -13.59 30.13
CA ALA A 567 17.56 -14.65 29.21
C ALA A 567 18.77 -15.03 28.34
N LEU A 568 18.92 -16.32 28.06
CA LEU A 568 19.86 -16.86 27.08
C LEU A 568 19.10 -17.24 25.83
N VAL A 569 19.64 -16.87 24.67
CA VAL A 569 19.13 -17.27 23.37
C VAL A 569 20.20 -18.10 22.65
N GLU A 570 19.89 -19.36 22.41
CA GLU A 570 20.78 -20.27 21.68
C GLU A 570 20.96 -19.81 20.22
N SER A 571 22.20 -19.85 19.72
CA SER A 571 22.50 -19.48 18.35
C SER A 571 22.01 -20.54 17.37
N GLN A 572 21.27 -20.10 16.35
CA GLN A 572 20.80 -20.96 15.26
C GLN A 572 21.95 -21.53 14.41
N LYS A 573 23.14 -20.89 14.41
CA LYS A 573 24.30 -21.32 13.61
C LYS A 573 25.23 -22.25 14.38
N ASP A 574 25.33 -22.07 15.69
CA ASP A 574 26.22 -22.83 16.56
C ASP A 574 25.55 -23.00 17.92
N ARG A 575 25.08 -24.20 18.23
CA ARG A 575 24.36 -24.50 19.48
C ARG A 575 25.22 -24.35 20.73
N ASN A 576 26.55 -24.27 20.59
CA ASN A 576 27.45 -24.01 21.72
C ASN A 576 27.57 -22.52 22.06
N GLN A 577 27.03 -21.64 21.22
CA GLN A 577 27.01 -20.21 21.46
C GLN A 577 25.63 -19.75 21.91
N THR A 578 25.60 -18.97 22.99
CA THR A 578 24.40 -18.33 23.52
C THR A 578 24.60 -16.83 23.55
N ASN A 579 23.56 -16.07 23.20
CA ASN A 579 23.55 -14.62 23.38
C ASN A 579 22.79 -14.30 24.68
N ILE A 580 23.34 -13.42 25.49
CA ILE A 580 22.74 -12.98 26.75
C ILE A 580 21.87 -11.76 26.46
N VAL A 581 20.62 -11.82 26.92
CA VAL A 581 19.66 -10.71 26.93
C VAL A 581 19.36 -10.33 28.38
N SER A 582 19.82 -9.16 28.80
CA SER A 582 19.56 -8.60 30.13
C SER A 582 18.35 -7.66 30.08
N ASN A 583 17.61 -7.57 31.20
CA ASN A 583 16.37 -6.80 31.31
C ASN A 583 15.30 -7.24 30.28
N PRO A 584 14.98 -8.55 30.20
CA PRO A 584 14.04 -9.07 29.21
C PRO A 584 12.60 -8.58 29.50
N GLY A 585 11.77 -8.49 28.46
CA GLY A 585 10.41 -7.93 28.57
C GLY A 585 10.36 -6.41 28.48
N SER A 586 11.50 -5.77 28.23
CA SER A 586 11.60 -4.32 28.08
C SER A 586 12.11 -3.92 26.69
N GLU A 587 11.62 -2.80 26.17
CA GLU A 587 12.20 -2.11 25.01
C GLU A 587 13.67 -1.70 25.25
N PHE A 588 14.06 -1.58 26.52
CA PHE A 588 15.41 -1.27 26.99
C PHE A 588 16.18 -2.53 27.42
N ALA A 589 15.86 -3.68 26.81
CA ALA A 589 16.66 -4.89 26.96
C ALA A 589 18.02 -4.76 26.25
N PHE A 590 19.06 -5.24 26.92
CA PHE A 590 20.44 -5.26 26.44
C PHE A 590 20.76 -6.64 25.88
N CYS A 591 21.24 -6.73 24.64
CA CYS A 591 21.79 -7.98 24.09
C CYS A 591 23.27 -7.81 23.73
N ASP A 592 24.08 -8.82 24.04
CA ASP A 592 25.52 -8.87 23.76
C ASP A 592 25.87 -9.21 22.31
N CYS A 593 24.89 -9.52 21.46
CA CYS A 593 25.16 -9.88 20.06
C CYS A 593 25.74 -8.71 19.27
N SER A 594 26.61 -9.01 18.30
CA SER A 594 27.33 -7.99 17.51
C SER A 594 26.42 -6.97 16.80
N TRP A 595 25.19 -7.37 16.45
CA TRP A 595 24.19 -6.47 15.87
C TRP A 595 23.66 -5.46 16.89
N SER A 596 23.32 -5.95 18.09
CA SER A 596 22.87 -5.15 19.23
C SER A 596 23.96 -4.16 19.64
N MET A 597 25.21 -4.61 19.74
CA MET A 597 26.36 -3.76 20.12
C MET A 597 26.61 -2.57 19.18
N LYS A 598 26.03 -2.54 17.98
CA LYS A 598 26.03 -1.36 17.09
C LYS A 598 24.94 -0.33 17.42
N GLY A 599 24.13 -0.58 18.45
CA GLY A 599 22.98 0.21 18.88
C GLY A 599 21.65 -0.24 18.25
N ASN A 600 21.66 -1.24 17.35
CA ASN A 600 20.48 -1.62 16.58
C ASN A 600 19.53 -2.51 17.39
N LEU A 601 18.25 -2.55 17.01
CA LEU A 601 17.28 -3.52 17.53
C LEU A 601 17.62 -4.90 17.00
N CYS A 602 17.91 -5.85 17.90
CA CYS A 602 18.31 -7.20 17.52
C CYS A 602 17.15 -8.19 17.62
N LYS A 603 17.24 -9.26 16.82
CA LYS A 603 16.25 -10.35 16.81
C LYS A 603 16.12 -11.06 18.17
N HIS A 604 17.18 -11.13 18.96
CA HIS A 604 17.17 -11.82 20.27
C HIS A 604 16.32 -11.07 21.29
N VAL A 605 16.42 -9.73 21.36
CA VAL A 605 15.58 -8.91 22.24
C VAL A 605 14.12 -9.07 21.88
N ILE A 606 13.78 -8.96 20.58
CA ILE A 606 12.40 -9.14 20.11
C ILE A 606 11.89 -10.54 20.47
N LYS A 607 12.68 -11.59 20.19
CA LYS A 607 12.27 -12.97 20.48
C LYS A 607 12.01 -13.19 21.96
N VAL A 608 12.92 -12.72 22.82
CA VAL A 608 12.78 -12.85 24.27
C VAL A 608 11.53 -12.12 24.78
N ASN A 609 11.23 -10.94 24.22
CA ASN A 609 10.01 -10.20 24.55
C ASN A 609 8.75 -10.96 24.10
N MET A 610 8.73 -11.54 22.89
CA MET A 610 7.61 -12.38 22.42
C MET A 610 7.33 -13.55 23.37
N VAL A 611 8.37 -14.29 23.77
CA VAL A 611 8.23 -15.45 24.68
C VAL A 611 7.76 -15.03 26.09
N LEU A 612 8.08 -13.80 26.52
CA LEU A 612 7.61 -13.28 27.79
C LEU A 612 6.16 -12.83 27.75
N GLU A 613 5.73 -12.16 26.67
CA GLU A 613 4.34 -11.70 26.50
C GLU A 613 3.32 -12.85 26.60
N ASP A 614 3.71 -14.08 26.21
CA ASP A 614 2.87 -15.29 26.33
C ASP A 614 2.73 -15.80 27.78
N LYS A 615 3.45 -15.25 28.76
CA LYS A 615 3.36 -15.61 30.18
C LYS A 615 2.44 -14.64 30.92
N GLU A 616 1.51 -15.16 31.71
CA GLU A 616 0.44 -14.41 32.40
C GLU A 616 0.95 -13.30 33.36
N ASP A 617 2.18 -13.41 33.89
CA ASP A 617 2.76 -12.47 34.87
C ASP A 617 3.76 -11.46 34.26
N SER A 618 3.86 -11.36 32.93
CA SER A 618 4.85 -10.50 32.29
C SER A 618 4.41 -9.02 32.23
N PRO A 619 5.36 -8.06 32.36
CA PRO A 619 5.04 -6.65 32.17
C PRO A 619 4.67 -6.40 30.69
N PRO A 620 3.55 -5.71 30.39
CA PRO A 620 3.19 -5.42 29.02
C PRO A 620 4.17 -4.43 28.38
N SER A 621 4.32 -4.54 27.04
CA SER A 621 5.14 -3.64 26.22
C SER A 621 4.75 -2.16 26.39
N LEU A 622 5.70 -1.26 26.15
CA LEU A 622 5.46 0.18 26.27
C LEU A 622 4.34 0.65 25.34
N SER A 623 4.30 0.13 24.10
CA SER A 623 3.23 0.44 23.16
C SER A 623 1.86 -0.02 23.65
N TYR A 624 1.79 -1.21 24.26
CA TYR A 624 0.55 -1.70 24.84
C TYR A 624 0.11 -0.84 26.03
N ARG A 625 1.01 -0.53 26.97
CA ARG A 625 0.70 0.32 28.13
C ARG A 625 0.23 1.72 27.72
N ALA A 626 0.89 2.33 26.75
CA ALA A 626 0.48 3.62 26.22
C ALA A 626 -0.92 3.55 25.59
N PHE A 627 -1.19 2.52 24.80
CA PHE A 627 -2.50 2.29 24.20
C PHE A 627 -3.59 2.03 25.25
N GLU A 628 -3.33 1.17 26.24
CA GLU A 628 -4.26 0.87 27.33
C GLU A 628 -4.61 2.13 28.13
N ARG A 629 -3.60 2.94 28.50
CA ARG A 629 -3.83 4.20 29.22
C ARG A 629 -4.67 5.18 28.40
N LEU A 630 -4.38 5.35 27.11
CA LEU A 630 -5.17 6.21 26.23
C LEU A 630 -6.63 5.75 26.14
N LEU A 631 -6.87 4.43 26.03
CA LEU A 631 -8.22 3.88 26.05
C LEU A 631 -8.92 4.13 27.38
N LEU A 632 -8.23 3.95 28.51
CA LEU A 632 -8.77 4.23 29.84
C LEU A 632 -9.06 5.71 30.06
N ASP A 633 -8.22 6.60 29.55
CA ASP A 633 -8.40 8.05 29.64
C ASP A 633 -9.58 8.50 28.77
N LEU A 634 -9.73 7.97 27.55
CA LEU A 634 -10.90 8.16 26.71
C LEU A 634 -12.18 7.67 27.41
N TRP A 635 -12.09 6.56 28.14
CA TRP A 635 -13.22 6.02 28.88
C TRP A 635 -13.57 6.87 30.12
N ARG A 636 -12.58 7.42 30.82
CA ARG A 636 -12.75 8.23 32.05
C ARG A 636 -13.15 9.68 31.77
N LYS A 637 -12.67 10.25 30.66
CA LYS A 637 -12.93 11.62 30.22
C LYS A 637 -13.35 11.60 28.74
N PRO A 638 -14.59 11.21 28.45
CA PRO A 638 -15.09 11.20 27.08
C PRO A 638 -14.99 12.61 26.47
N MET A 639 -14.45 12.70 25.25
CA MET A 639 -14.41 13.95 24.48
C MET A 639 -15.80 14.21 23.89
N ASP A 640 -16.47 15.26 24.38
CA ASP A 640 -17.77 15.83 23.94
C ASP A 640 -18.96 14.84 23.84
N ASP A 641 -20.16 15.31 24.20
CA ASP A 641 -21.44 14.57 24.14
C ASP A 641 -21.95 14.37 22.69
N SER A 642 -21.10 13.92 21.77
CA SER A 642 -21.37 13.82 20.34
C SER A 642 -21.67 12.39 19.87
N ILE A 643 -22.43 12.25 18.78
CA ILE A 643 -22.72 10.97 18.11
C ILE A 643 -21.41 10.25 17.68
N GLU A 644 -20.34 11.00 17.44
CA GLU A 644 -19.03 10.47 17.06
C GLU A 644 -18.35 9.74 18.23
N LEU A 645 -18.65 10.12 19.47
CA LEU A 645 -18.23 9.40 20.69
C LEU A 645 -18.95 8.06 20.81
N ASP A 646 -20.27 8.03 20.61
CA ASP A 646 -21.05 6.78 20.63
C ASP A 646 -20.54 5.80 19.57
N GLN A 647 -20.20 6.30 18.38
CA GLN A 647 -19.59 5.49 17.32
C GLN A 647 -18.20 4.99 17.70
N SER A 648 -17.36 5.84 18.28
CA SER A 648 -16.01 5.47 18.72
C SER A 648 -16.03 4.44 19.84
N MET A 649 -16.92 4.60 20.83
CA MET A 649 -17.13 3.65 21.92
C MET A 649 -17.73 2.33 21.40
N ALA A 650 -18.68 2.37 20.47
CA ALA A 650 -19.22 1.18 19.84
C ALA A 650 -18.16 0.42 19.04
N TRP A 651 -17.29 1.13 18.31
CA TRP A 651 -16.17 0.55 17.57
C TRP A 651 -15.10 -0.01 18.50
N ALA A 652 -14.71 0.71 19.55
CA ALA A 652 -13.74 0.24 20.53
C ALA A 652 -14.24 -1.02 21.25
N THR A 653 -15.52 -1.03 21.64
CA THR A 653 -16.15 -2.21 22.27
C THR A 653 -16.24 -3.38 21.30
N GLN A 654 -16.63 -3.14 20.05
CA GLN A 654 -16.65 -4.17 19.01
C GLN A 654 -15.24 -4.70 18.70
N MET A 655 -14.23 -3.83 18.64
CA MET A 655 -12.83 -4.21 18.45
C MET A 655 -12.34 -5.03 19.64
N LYS A 656 -12.61 -4.61 20.88
CA LYS A 656 -12.29 -5.38 22.08
C LYS A 656 -12.92 -6.76 22.05
N GLU A 657 -14.20 -6.88 21.72
CA GLU A 657 -14.87 -8.19 21.57
C GLU A 657 -14.23 -9.04 20.46
N LYS A 658 -13.90 -8.44 19.31
CA LYS A 658 -13.24 -9.14 18.20
C LYS A 658 -11.85 -9.62 18.58
N ILE A 659 -11.07 -8.79 19.28
CA ILE A 659 -9.73 -9.14 19.76
C ILE A 659 -9.83 -10.24 20.82
N GLN A 660 -10.72 -10.11 21.81
CA GLN A 660 -10.95 -11.15 22.82
C GLN A 660 -11.34 -12.48 22.18
N ARG A 661 -12.25 -12.46 21.20
CA ARG A 661 -12.63 -13.68 20.46
C ARG A 661 -11.48 -14.24 19.63
N LEU A 662 -10.66 -13.38 19.02
CA LEU A 662 -9.45 -13.81 18.30
C LEU A 662 -8.45 -14.48 19.24
N VAL A 663 -8.21 -13.89 20.41
CA VAL A 663 -7.35 -14.45 21.47
C VAL A 663 -7.92 -15.77 21.98
N GLU A 664 -9.24 -15.88 22.19
CA GLU A 664 -9.90 -17.16 22.54
C GLU A 664 -9.71 -18.22 21.45
N ILE A 665 -9.71 -17.84 20.18
CA ILE A 665 -9.46 -18.76 19.05
C ILE A 665 -8.00 -19.22 19.02
N THR A 666 -7.03 -18.32 19.24
CA THR A 666 -5.60 -18.67 19.23
C THR A 666 -5.15 -19.42 20.47
N THR A 667 -5.79 -19.22 21.62
CA THR A 667 -5.45 -19.90 22.89
C THR A 667 -6.19 -21.23 23.08
N SER A 668 -7.25 -21.50 22.32
CA SER A 668 -8.02 -22.74 22.44
C SER A 668 -7.46 -23.85 21.55
N ASN A 669 -7.17 -25.01 22.15
CA ASN A 669 -6.82 -26.24 21.44
C ASN A 669 -8.01 -26.85 20.66
N ASP A 670 -9.22 -26.30 20.82
CA ASP A 670 -10.43 -26.78 20.16
C ASP A 670 -11.20 -25.62 19.50
N ILE A 671 -10.83 -25.35 18.25
CA ILE A 671 -11.48 -24.36 17.39
C ILE A 671 -12.99 -24.63 17.26
N ALA A 672 -13.45 -25.88 17.40
CA ALA A 672 -14.87 -26.26 17.31
C ALA A 672 -15.67 -25.74 18.52
N ALA A 673 -15.09 -25.78 19.72
CA ALA A 673 -15.72 -25.25 20.94
C ALA A 673 -15.89 -23.73 20.88
N VAL A 674 -14.93 -23.01 20.29
CA VAL A 674 -14.99 -21.55 20.13
C VAL A 674 -15.93 -21.14 18.98
N THR A 675 -15.88 -21.84 17.84
CA THR A 675 -16.78 -21.59 16.71
C THR A 675 -18.25 -21.86 17.03
N SER A 676 -18.56 -22.82 17.90
CA SER A 676 -19.92 -23.10 18.38
C SER A 676 -20.55 -21.95 19.18
N LYS A 677 -19.72 -21.04 19.73
CA LYS A 677 -20.14 -19.83 20.47
C LYS A 677 -20.24 -18.60 19.58
N LEU A 678 -19.78 -18.66 18.32
CA LEU A 678 -19.89 -17.55 17.39
C LEU A 678 -21.34 -17.39 16.91
N PRO A 679 -21.87 -16.14 16.80
CA PRO A 679 -23.25 -15.89 16.38
C PRO A 679 -23.50 -16.14 14.88
N LEU A 680 -22.54 -16.72 14.16
CA LEU A 680 -22.67 -17.07 12.75
C LEU A 680 -23.19 -18.51 12.62
N GLN A 681 -24.50 -18.67 12.78
CA GLN A 681 -25.18 -19.70 12.01
C GLN A 681 -25.01 -19.32 10.54
N TRP A 682 -24.03 -19.92 9.87
CA TRP A 682 -24.09 -20.07 8.43
C TRP A 682 -25.44 -20.71 8.14
N LEU A 683 -26.37 -19.93 7.59
CA LEU A 683 -27.61 -20.47 7.03
C LEU A 683 -27.17 -21.49 5.99
N GLY A 684 -27.24 -22.76 6.39
CA GLY A 684 -26.89 -23.88 5.53
C GLY A 684 -27.63 -23.71 4.21
N ARG A 685 -26.89 -23.83 3.10
CA ARG A 685 -27.42 -23.88 1.74
C ARG A 685 -28.69 -24.74 1.74
N LYS A 686 -29.86 -24.12 1.59
CA LYS A 686 -31.04 -24.86 1.18
C LYS A 686 -30.81 -25.26 -0.27
N GLY A 687 -30.58 -26.56 -0.47
CA GLY A 687 -30.57 -27.19 -1.77
C GLY A 687 -31.83 -26.85 -2.56
N ARG A 688 -31.67 -26.70 -3.86
CA ARG A 688 -32.75 -26.49 -4.83
C ARG A 688 -33.83 -27.56 -4.64
N THR A 689 -35.08 -27.14 -4.45
CA THR A 689 -36.26 -27.72 -5.12
C THR A 689 -37.53 -26.90 -4.85
N PHE A 690 -38.15 -26.46 -5.95
CA PHE A 690 -39.58 -26.26 -6.22
C PHE A 690 -40.54 -25.56 -5.23
N VAL A 691 -41.05 -24.41 -5.71
CA VAL A 691 -42.46 -23.92 -5.69
C VAL A 691 -43.23 -23.85 -4.36
N GLY A 692 -43.55 -22.61 -3.93
CA GLY A 692 -44.73 -22.35 -3.07
C GLY A 692 -44.67 -21.06 -2.22
N LYS A 693 -45.45 -20.06 -2.63
CA LYS A 693 -45.96 -18.82 -1.98
C LYS A 693 -45.42 -18.36 -0.59
N PRO A 694 -45.22 -17.02 -0.39
CA PRO A 694 -44.80 -16.43 0.88
C PRO A 694 -45.98 -16.07 1.80
N SER A 695 -45.76 -16.01 3.12
CA SER A 695 -46.58 -15.20 4.02
C SER A 695 -45.86 -14.75 5.30
N ASN A 696 -45.81 -13.42 5.47
CA ASN A 696 -45.99 -12.57 6.66
C ASN A 696 -45.05 -12.66 7.89
N THR A 697 -44.30 -11.57 8.06
CA THR A 697 -43.58 -10.94 9.21
C THR A 697 -44.40 -10.82 10.53
N PRO A 698 -43.85 -10.35 11.70
CA PRO A 698 -42.50 -9.85 12.03
C PRO A 698 -41.83 -10.47 13.28
N ALA A 699 -40.50 -10.36 13.42
CA ALA A 699 -39.78 -10.66 14.67
C ALA A 699 -39.39 -9.35 15.39
N LEU A 700 -39.77 -9.28 16.66
CA LEU A 700 -39.51 -8.23 17.64
C LEU A 700 -38.07 -8.33 18.20
N LEU A 701 -37.56 -7.18 18.64
CA LEU A 701 -36.33 -6.99 19.41
C LEU A 701 -36.34 -7.76 20.76
N PRO A 702 -35.18 -8.12 21.33
CA PRO A 702 -35.09 -8.92 22.55
C PRO A 702 -35.03 -8.05 23.82
N CYS A 703 -35.75 -8.47 24.87
CA CYS A 703 -35.60 -7.95 26.24
C CYS A 703 -35.18 -9.06 27.21
N SER A 704 -34.06 -8.77 27.90
CA SER A 704 -33.62 -9.09 29.26
C SER A 704 -34.25 -10.21 30.12
N ILE A 705 -33.35 -11.10 30.57
CA ILE A 705 -33.04 -11.53 31.95
C ILE A 705 -34.19 -12.04 32.87
N SER A 706 -34.16 -13.32 33.26
CA SER A 706 -33.88 -13.77 34.65
C SER A 706 -34.25 -15.24 34.91
N LYS A 707 -33.59 -15.79 35.93
CA LYS A 707 -33.56 -17.19 36.40
C LYS A 707 -34.81 -17.57 37.20
N ASN A 708 -35.34 -18.79 37.02
CA ASN A 708 -35.50 -19.84 38.07
C ASN A 708 -36.58 -20.90 37.76
N ASN A 709 -36.13 -22.15 37.91
CA ASN A 709 -36.78 -23.36 38.45
C ASN A 709 -38.17 -23.89 38.01
N THR A 710 -38.10 -25.20 37.70
CA THR A 710 -38.99 -26.33 38.07
C THR A 710 -40.25 -26.66 37.27
N HIS A 711 -40.19 -27.91 36.77
CA HIS A 711 -41.25 -28.92 36.62
C HIS A 711 -42.26 -28.90 35.46
N LYS A 712 -42.04 -29.90 34.59
CA LYS A 712 -42.97 -30.95 34.12
C LYS A 712 -44.27 -30.57 33.37
N LYS A 713 -44.35 -31.25 32.21
CA LYS A 713 -45.50 -31.92 31.57
C LYS A 713 -46.31 -31.17 30.49
N ASN A 714 -46.12 -31.69 29.28
CA ASN A 714 -47.12 -32.29 28.40
C ASN A 714 -48.22 -31.43 27.74
N PHE A 715 -48.08 -31.41 26.41
CA PHE A 715 -49.08 -31.77 25.39
C PHE A 715 -50.20 -30.79 24.99
N THR A 716 -50.32 -30.73 23.65
CA THR A 716 -51.48 -30.45 22.79
C THR A 716 -51.98 -29.00 22.67
N LYS A 717 -51.68 -28.31 21.57
CA LYS A 717 -52.41 -28.33 20.27
C LYS A 717 -53.94 -28.21 20.41
N LYS A 718 -54.53 -27.05 20.06
CA LYS A 718 -55.27 -26.86 18.78
C LYS A 718 -56.03 -25.51 18.71
N LYS A 719 -55.87 -24.90 17.53
CA LYS A 719 -56.90 -24.26 16.67
C LYS A 719 -57.48 -22.88 17.02
N ASN A 720 -56.93 -21.88 16.30
CA ASN A 720 -57.58 -21.12 15.22
C ASN A 720 -59.04 -20.63 15.37
N ARG A 721 -59.20 -19.30 15.34
CA ARG A 721 -60.09 -18.54 14.43
C ARG A 721 -59.74 -17.03 14.56
N LYS A 722 -59.12 -16.38 13.56
CA LYS A 722 -59.74 -15.52 12.49
C LYS A 722 -60.96 -14.74 13.01
N ARG A 723 -61.16 -13.44 12.83
CA ARG A 723 -60.71 -12.40 11.86
C ARG A 723 -61.39 -11.08 12.31
N LYS A 724 -60.77 -9.91 12.17
CA LYS A 724 -61.34 -8.76 11.42
C LYS A 724 -60.36 -7.58 11.37
N MET A 725 -60.17 -7.09 10.15
CA MET A 725 -59.54 -5.81 9.79
C MET A 725 -60.33 -4.63 10.37
N LEU A 726 -59.63 -3.52 10.63
CA LEU A 726 -60.02 -2.19 10.17
C LEU A 726 -58.75 -1.34 9.93
N ARG A 727 -58.84 -0.54 8.87
CA ARG A 727 -57.83 0.33 8.25
C ARG A 727 -57.88 1.75 8.85
N ASN A 728 -56.85 2.53 8.50
CA ASN A 728 -56.64 3.99 8.66
C ASN A 728 -56.05 4.33 10.04
N LEU A 729 -54.81 4.81 10.16
CA LEU A 729 -54.16 5.94 9.49
C LEU A 729 -52.64 5.72 9.39
#